data_AF-A0A9P1IAE7-F1
#
_entry.id   AF-A0A9P1IAE7-F1
#
_cell.length_a   1.000
_cell.length_b   1.000
_cell.length_c   1.000
_cell.angle_alpha   90.00
_cell.angle_beta   90.00
_cell.angle_gamma   90.00
#
_symmetry.space_group_name_H-M   'P 1'
#
loop_
_entity.id
_entity.type
_entity.pdbx_description
1 polymer ?
#
loop_
_entity_poly.entity_id
_entity_poly.type
_entity_poly.pdbx_seq_one_letter_code
_entity_poly.pdbx_strand_id
1 'polypeptide(L)'
;MVIIPSFVKLLPIPEPLITPDLINNSADFGTPEESHDNTVEFENSKNISRLISEDYFTDSILPCDNTTSPGNWMIYCSGKLLQAVMSVKLYNDSKTFLDQPMKQNTTGPMIMRAFHRTFSGPIENIRKEELKKFVDKYFDKEGNELDVCELPEWAPKQFSGIKDETYNAFAQRIHFIWIQLCRKMKEEVKDEQNRFSLLYVPNSFIIPGGRFREFYYWDAYWIIKGLLASQLYSTARNMISNFGYIIEKHGFIPNGGRVYYLRRSQPPMFAPMVYEYFMATDDLQFVADMIPLIEKEYTFWNNHRSVNVTKEDDIETTYNMFQYRTESQTPRPESFREDVLSAQHLHSNSSDSRRKFFQNIASAAESGWDFSSRWFSDGQNMSTIETIDIVPVDLNAFICYNMNILSFFYSKLGNRLKHDEWAGRYNQFRDFFTQVFYVSSRRGWYDYNLRTQKHNTEFYPTIAAPLFAQCYDPLNTKLAVDVYNQIEEMGALKWPGGIPTSLRQNTSQQWDFPNGWSPLVHMVIEGFRKSLNPVLQQKAYEIAKKWLETNILTFNISNAMWEKYDVKEPDAKLATGGEYEVQAGFGWTNGAALDLMLTYSDRLNWTGPRLENLVGPKTTTTIQTTHDTITTTSSSSSSSTPVSSSNTSKSYLIITITMFIMYIGLL
;
A
#
# COMPACT_ATOMS: atom_id res chain seq x y z
N MET A 1 6.28 -51.28 45.47
CA MET A 1 6.04 -51.78 44.10
C MET A 1 5.97 -50.54 43.22
N VAL A 2 6.86 -50.21 42.28
CA VAL A 2 8.16 -50.71 41.82
C VAL A 2 8.65 -49.64 40.83
N ILE A 3 9.84 -49.08 41.07
CA ILE A 3 10.85 -48.57 40.10
C ILE A 3 10.55 -47.33 39.22
N ILE A 4 11.48 -46.36 39.32
CA ILE A 4 11.81 -45.23 38.42
C ILE A 4 13.11 -45.67 37.69
N PRO A 5 13.35 -45.47 36.36
CA PRO A 5 13.87 -44.18 35.82
C PRO A 5 13.52 -43.94 34.31
N SER A 6 13.97 -42.93 33.54
CA SER A 6 15.12 -42.00 33.57
C SER A 6 14.89 -40.74 32.69
N PHE A 7 15.42 -39.58 33.11
CA PHE A 7 16.02 -38.47 32.33
C PHE A 7 15.48 -38.00 30.95
N VAL A 8 15.11 -36.71 30.90
CA VAL A 8 15.54 -35.77 29.83
C VAL A 8 16.17 -34.54 30.52
N LYS A 9 17.26 -34.00 29.94
CA LYS A 9 18.05 -32.91 30.54
C LYS A 9 17.34 -31.55 30.42
N LEU A 10 17.38 -30.78 31.51
CA LEU A 10 17.28 -29.32 31.43
C LEU A 10 18.53 -28.76 30.75
N LEU A 11 18.35 -27.92 29.73
CA LEU A 11 19.41 -27.06 29.20
C LEU A 11 19.34 -25.69 29.92
N PRO A 12 20.49 -25.04 30.16
CA PRO A 12 20.51 -23.74 30.84
C PRO A 12 19.92 -22.63 29.96
N ILE A 13 19.22 -21.71 30.60
CA ILE A 13 18.75 -20.45 30.00
C ILE A 13 19.99 -19.59 29.67
N PRO A 14 20.15 -19.07 28.43
CA PRO A 14 21.16 -18.07 28.14
C PRO A 14 20.78 -16.73 28.77
N GLU A 15 21.73 -16.06 29.43
CA GLU A 15 21.57 -14.66 29.81
C GLU A 15 21.40 -13.77 28.56
N PRO A 16 20.69 -12.62 28.66
CA PRO A 16 20.41 -11.77 27.51
C PRO A 16 21.66 -11.04 27.02
N LEU A 17 22.26 -11.56 25.95
CA LEU A 17 23.24 -10.85 25.15
C LEU A 17 22.55 -9.73 24.35
N ILE A 18 22.54 -8.53 24.92
CA ILE A 18 22.27 -7.30 24.17
C ILE A 18 23.53 -6.99 23.35
N THR A 19 23.53 -7.35 22.06
CA THR A 19 24.54 -6.92 21.08
C THR A 19 23.89 -6.12 19.94
N PRO A 20 24.60 -5.17 19.29
CA PRO A 20 24.00 -4.29 18.28
C PRO A 20 23.71 -4.93 16.90
N ASP A 21 23.92 -6.24 16.74
CA ASP A 21 23.96 -6.93 15.43
C ASP A 21 22.59 -7.27 14.83
N LEU A 22 21.51 -6.58 15.22
CA LEU A 22 20.21 -6.69 14.56
C LEU A 22 20.13 -5.96 13.21
N ILE A 23 21.19 -5.26 12.80
CA ILE A 23 21.36 -4.74 11.43
C ILE A 23 21.93 -5.86 10.54
N ASN A 24 21.15 -6.92 10.32
CA ASN A 24 21.45 -7.83 9.22
C ASN A 24 20.95 -7.21 7.91
N ASN A 25 21.84 -6.49 7.22
CA ASN A 25 21.58 -5.82 5.93
C ASN A 25 21.30 -6.79 4.75
N SER A 26 21.01 -8.07 5.03
CA SER A 26 20.63 -9.09 4.07
C SER A 26 19.36 -9.85 4.50
N ALA A 27 18.38 -9.15 5.08
CA ALA A 27 17.00 -9.65 5.22
C ALA A 27 16.30 -9.72 3.84
N ASP A 28 16.86 -10.55 2.96
CA ASP A 28 16.17 -11.06 1.79
C ASP A 28 15.13 -12.06 2.31
N PHE A 29 13.85 -11.73 2.14
CA PHE A 29 12.74 -12.59 2.56
C PHE A 29 12.65 -13.75 1.57
N GLY A 30 13.45 -14.78 1.83
CA GLY A 30 13.81 -15.81 0.85
C GLY A 30 12.61 -16.54 0.24
N THR A 31 12.68 -16.71 -1.08
CA THR A 31 11.81 -17.57 -1.89
C THR A 31 12.06 -19.06 -1.55
N PRO A 32 11.02 -19.88 -1.29
CA PRO A 32 11.17 -21.32 -1.13
C PRO A 32 11.68 -22.01 -2.41
N GLU A 33 12.49 -23.07 -2.27
CA GLU A 33 13.07 -23.81 -3.40
C GLU A 33 12.09 -24.76 -4.11
N GLU A 34 12.34 -25.00 -5.41
CA GLU A 34 11.47 -25.75 -6.33
C GLU A 34 11.57 -27.28 -6.21
N SER A 35 10.48 -27.98 -6.54
CA SER A 35 10.49 -29.42 -6.83
C SER A 35 10.27 -29.70 -8.33
N HIS A 36 11.21 -30.40 -8.98
CA HIS A 36 11.16 -30.70 -10.42
C HIS A 36 10.30 -31.92 -10.79
N ASP A 37 9.58 -31.84 -11.92
CA ASP A 37 9.31 -32.97 -12.81
C ASP A 37 9.31 -32.49 -14.27
N ASN A 38 10.01 -33.19 -15.17
CA ASN A 38 10.74 -32.56 -16.29
C ASN A 38 10.42 -33.10 -17.70
N THR A 39 9.35 -33.89 -17.87
CA THR A 39 9.01 -34.52 -19.17
C THR A 39 7.65 -34.16 -19.76
N VAL A 40 6.76 -33.51 -19.00
CA VAL A 40 5.45 -33.03 -19.50
C VAL A 40 5.48 -31.54 -19.91
N GLU A 41 6.44 -30.75 -19.40
CA GLU A 41 6.53 -29.31 -19.71
C GLU A 41 6.84 -28.99 -21.18
N PHE A 42 7.51 -29.88 -21.92
CA PHE A 42 8.15 -29.53 -23.20
C PHE A 42 7.20 -29.38 -24.41
N GLU A 43 6.03 -30.03 -24.39
CA GLU A 43 4.99 -29.79 -25.41
C GLU A 43 4.12 -28.58 -25.04
N ASN A 44 3.84 -28.40 -23.76
CA ASN A 44 3.05 -27.28 -23.26
C ASN A 44 3.81 -25.94 -23.44
N SER A 45 5.13 -25.92 -23.19
CA SER A 45 5.97 -24.73 -23.36
C SER A 45 5.97 -24.20 -24.79
N LYS A 46 6.06 -25.06 -25.82
CA LYS A 46 6.00 -24.62 -27.23
C LYS A 46 4.67 -23.95 -27.59
N ASN A 47 3.56 -24.42 -27.04
CA ASN A 47 2.25 -23.82 -27.26
C ASN A 47 2.19 -22.43 -26.60
N ILE A 48 2.66 -22.32 -25.35
CA ILE A 48 2.76 -21.06 -24.60
C ILE A 48 3.67 -20.05 -25.31
N SER A 49 4.85 -20.49 -25.80
CA SER A 49 5.78 -19.66 -26.56
C SER A 49 5.14 -19.07 -27.83
N ARG A 50 4.40 -19.89 -28.57
CA ARG A 50 3.68 -19.45 -29.78
C ARG A 50 2.66 -18.36 -29.43
N LEU A 51 1.86 -18.56 -28.39
CA LEU A 51 0.83 -17.61 -27.95
C LEU A 51 1.48 -16.28 -27.50
N ILE A 52 2.52 -16.33 -26.67
CA ILE A 52 3.26 -15.14 -26.21
C ILE A 52 3.95 -14.39 -27.37
N SER A 53 4.33 -15.10 -28.44
CA SER A 53 4.98 -14.52 -29.64
C SER A 53 4.04 -13.80 -30.61
N GLU A 54 2.72 -13.87 -30.42
CA GLU A 54 1.75 -13.17 -31.26
C GLU A 54 1.92 -11.65 -31.23
N ASP A 55 1.39 -10.96 -32.25
CA ASP A 55 1.44 -9.50 -32.30
C ASP A 55 0.34 -8.88 -31.43
N TYR A 56 0.72 -8.49 -30.22
CA TYR A 56 -0.10 -7.72 -29.29
C TYR A 56 0.11 -6.22 -29.38
N PHE A 57 1.06 -5.73 -30.19
CA PHE A 57 1.55 -4.36 -30.12
C PHE A 57 1.11 -3.50 -31.30
N THR A 58 0.99 -4.08 -32.49
CA THR A 58 0.51 -3.35 -33.67
C THR A 58 -0.93 -2.87 -33.48
N ASP A 59 -1.18 -1.63 -33.90
CA ASP A 59 -2.46 -0.91 -33.80
C ASP A 59 -3.14 -0.96 -32.41
N SER A 60 -2.33 -1.07 -31.35
CA SER A 60 -2.80 -1.24 -29.97
C SER A 60 -2.17 -0.21 -29.05
N ILE A 61 -2.93 0.32 -28.09
CA ILE A 61 -2.42 1.29 -27.11
C ILE A 61 -1.54 0.55 -26.08
N LEU A 62 -0.23 0.80 -26.12
CA LEU A 62 0.76 0.19 -25.22
C LEU A 62 0.59 0.66 -23.75
N PRO A 63 1.23 0.03 -22.76
CA PRO A 63 1.24 0.48 -21.36
C PRO A 63 2.10 1.74 -21.16
N CYS A 64 3.19 1.85 -21.93
CA CYS A 64 3.96 3.07 -22.14
C CYS A 64 4.58 3.08 -23.54
N ASP A 65 4.98 4.25 -24.04
CA ASP A 65 5.54 4.45 -25.39
C ASP A 65 6.65 5.51 -25.38
N ASN A 66 7.13 5.92 -26.56
CA ASN A 66 8.23 6.87 -26.68
C ASN A 66 7.91 8.29 -26.15
N THR A 67 6.63 8.62 -25.96
CA THR A 67 6.17 9.91 -25.40
C THR A 67 6.19 9.87 -23.89
N THR A 68 5.70 8.78 -23.29
CA THR A 68 5.63 8.63 -21.82
C THR A 68 6.93 8.11 -21.22
N SER A 69 7.71 7.33 -21.96
CA SER A 69 8.93 6.67 -21.49
C SER A 69 10.00 6.58 -22.60
N PRO A 70 10.65 7.71 -22.97
CA PRO A 70 11.61 7.75 -24.07
C PRO A 70 12.86 6.89 -23.81
N GLY A 71 13.22 6.05 -24.78
CA GLY A 71 14.47 5.27 -24.78
C GLY A 71 14.45 3.91 -24.08
N ASN A 72 13.38 3.57 -23.34
CA ASN A 72 13.23 2.31 -22.60
C ASN A 72 11.87 1.59 -22.77
N TRP A 73 10.85 2.23 -23.34
CA TRP A 73 9.53 1.61 -23.58
C TRP A 73 9.60 0.28 -24.36
N MET A 74 10.53 0.16 -25.32
CA MET A 74 10.75 -1.05 -26.13
C MET A 74 11.46 -2.20 -25.38
N ILE A 75 11.72 -2.01 -24.10
CA ILE A 75 12.29 -3.00 -23.17
C ILE A 75 11.25 -3.36 -22.11
N TYR A 76 10.63 -2.35 -21.49
CA TYR A 76 9.77 -2.52 -20.31
C TYR A 76 8.25 -2.46 -20.58
N CYS A 77 7.81 -2.09 -21.79
CA CYS A 77 6.38 -1.92 -22.10
C CYS A 77 5.93 -2.69 -23.36
N SER A 78 6.85 -3.07 -24.24
CA SER A 78 6.53 -3.87 -25.43
C SER A 78 7.80 -4.50 -26.04
N GLY A 79 7.61 -5.29 -27.10
CA GLY A 79 8.70 -5.76 -27.97
C GLY A 79 9.16 -7.19 -27.73
N LYS A 80 9.96 -7.69 -28.68
CA LYS A 80 10.35 -9.12 -28.73
C LYS A 80 11.24 -9.59 -27.57
N LEU A 81 11.99 -8.70 -26.92
CA LEU A 81 12.79 -9.06 -25.75
C LEU A 81 11.89 -9.41 -24.56
N LEU A 82 10.89 -8.57 -24.27
CA LEU A 82 9.85 -8.84 -23.28
C LEU A 82 9.15 -10.17 -23.58
N GLN A 83 8.64 -10.35 -24.80
CA GLN A 83 7.98 -11.60 -25.20
C GLN A 83 8.90 -12.83 -25.05
N ALA A 84 10.18 -12.74 -25.39
CA ALA A 84 11.12 -13.85 -25.26
C ALA A 84 11.37 -14.23 -23.79
N VAL A 85 11.54 -13.24 -22.90
CA VAL A 85 11.72 -13.46 -21.45
C VAL A 85 10.52 -14.18 -20.85
N MET A 86 9.31 -13.76 -21.23
CA MET A 86 8.05 -14.34 -20.76
C MET A 86 7.82 -15.74 -21.33
N SER A 87 8.11 -15.93 -22.62
CA SER A 87 7.98 -17.18 -23.36
C SER A 87 8.79 -18.32 -22.74
N VAL A 88 10.06 -18.08 -22.39
CA VAL A 88 10.93 -19.13 -21.84
C VAL A 88 10.80 -19.28 -20.32
N LYS A 89 9.85 -18.59 -19.67
CA LYS A 89 9.73 -18.48 -18.20
C LYS A 89 11.12 -18.24 -17.58
N LEU A 90 11.80 -17.16 -18.01
CA LEU A 90 13.19 -16.90 -17.60
C LEU A 90 13.30 -16.75 -16.08
N TYR A 91 12.29 -16.11 -15.49
CA TYR A 91 12.05 -15.95 -14.05
C TYR A 91 10.65 -16.48 -13.70
N ASN A 92 10.46 -16.87 -12.44
CA ASN A 92 9.16 -17.35 -11.96
C ASN A 92 8.14 -16.21 -11.89
N ASP A 93 8.48 -15.09 -11.25
CA ASP A 93 7.67 -13.86 -11.29
C ASP A 93 7.98 -13.06 -12.57
N SER A 94 6.97 -12.83 -13.40
CA SER A 94 7.03 -12.00 -14.61
C SER A 94 7.57 -10.59 -14.34
N LYS A 95 7.30 -9.98 -13.17
CA LYS A 95 7.79 -8.65 -12.80
C LYS A 95 9.32 -8.58 -12.62
N THR A 96 9.99 -9.72 -12.40
CA THR A 96 11.45 -9.76 -12.13
C THR A 96 12.27 -9.05 -13.20
N PHE A 97 12.07 -9.38 -14.48
CA PHE A 97 12.80 -8.75 -15.58
C PHE A 97 12.43 -7.29 -15.77
N LEU A 98 11.18 -6.93 -15.47
CA LEU A 98 10.66 -5.57 -15.63
C LEU A 98 11.28 -4.60 -14.63
N ASP A 99 11.79 -5.13 -13.51
CA ASP A 99 12.50 -4.38 -12.46
C ASP A 99 14.03 -4.44 -12.60
N GLN A 100 14.58 -5.14 -13.59
CA GLN A 100 16.02 -5.20 -13.83
C GLN A 100 16.48 -3.97 -14.62
N PRO A 101 17.34 -3.09 -14.05
CA PRO A 101 17.77 -1.89 -14.76
C PRO A 101 18.81 -2.22 -15.83
N MET A 102 18.79 -1.46 -16.93
CA MET A 102 19.81 -1.57 -17.99
C MET A 102 21.18 -1.13 -17.44
N LYS A 103 22.23 -1.89 -17.77
CA LYS A 103 23.61 -1.61 -17.32
C LYS A 103 24.10 -0.25 -17.82
N GLN A 104 25.01 0.35 -17.05
CA GLN A 104 25.65 1.62 -17.43
C GLN A 104 26.27 1.54 -18.84
N ASN A 105 26.21 2.65 -19.58
CA ASN A 105 26.64 2.77 -20.99
C ASN A 105 25.84 1.91 -21.99
N THR A 106 24.67 1.40 -21.60
CA THR A 106 23.72 0.75 -22.53
C THR A 106 22.46 1.60 -22.72
N THR A 107 21.73 1.35 -23.80
CA THR A 107 20.45 2.02 -24.11
C THR A 107 19.48 1.00 -24.69
N GLY A 108 18.17 1.19 -24.53
CA GLY A 108 17.15 0.30 -25.11
C GLY A 108 17.35 0.03 -26.60
N PRO A 109 17.58 1.05 -27.46
CA PRO A 109 17.89 0.85 -28.88
C PRO A 109 19.22 0.13 -29.17
N MET A 110 20.21 0.15 -28.27
CA MET A 110 21.42 -0.67 -28.39
C MET A 110 21.13 -2.13 -28.02
N ILE A 111 20.40 -2.36 -26.93
CA ILE A 111 20.01 -3.69 -26.47
C ILE A 111 19.10 -4.38 -27.51
N MET A 112 18.08 -3.71 -28.02
CA MET A 112 17.20 -4.30 -29.05
C MET A 112 17.94 -4.61 -30.35
N ARG A 113 18.89 -3.77 -30.79
CA ARG A 113 19.75 -4.11 -31.94
C ARG A 113 20.66 -5.31 -31.67
N ALA A 114 21.18 -5.46 -30.45
CA ALA A 114 21.96 -6.64 -30.05
C ALA A 114 21.08 -7.90 -29.96
N PHE A 115 19.85 -7.76 -29.44
CA PHE A 115 18.85 -8.83 -29.35
C PHE A 115 18.50 -9.37 -30.73
N HIS A 116 18.08 -8.52 -31.67
CA HIS A 116 17.74 -8.95 -33.04
C HIS A 116 18.92 -9.54 -33.83
N ARG A 117 20.16 -9.18 -33.49
CA ARG A 117 21.37 -9.82 -34.07
C ARG A 117 21.68 -11.19 -33.46
N THR A 118 21.35 -11.39 -32.19
CA THR A 118 21.63 -12.64 -31.45
C THR A 118 20.51 -13.67 -31.67
N PHE A 119 19.26 -13.20 -31.69
CA PHE A 119 18.05 -13.98 -31.84
C PHE A 119 17.28 -13.50 -33.08
N SER A 120 17.78 -13.89 -34.26
CA SER A 120 17.18 -13.55 -35.56
C SER A 120 16.02 -14.46 -35.97
N GLY A 121 15.82 -15.58 -35.27
CA GLY A 121 14.75 -16.55 -35.51
C GLY A 121 13.44 -16.21 -34.80
N PRO A 122 12.45 -17.12 -34.88
CA PRO A 122 11.22 -17.05 -34.08
C PRO A 122 11.52 -17.24 -32.58
N ILE A 123 10.64 -16.73 -31.71
CA ILE A 123 10.86 -16.71 -30.25
C ILE A 123 10.88 -18.13 -29.68
N GLU A 124 10.11 -19.03 -30.29
CA GLU A 124 9.98 -20.45 -29.97
C GLU A 124 11.28 -21.25 -30.13
N ASN A 125 12.29 -20.67 -30.81
CA ASN A 125 13.63 -21.26 -30.96
C ASN A 125 14.67 -20.71 -29.95
N ILE A 126 14.30 -19.72 -29.11
CA ILE A 126 15.21 -19.12 -28.14
C ILE A 126 15.35 -20.04 -26.92
N ARG A 127 16.59 -20.41 -26.57
CA ARG A 127 16.88 -21.23 -25.39
C ARG A 127 17.03 -20.39 -24.13
N LYS A 128 16.51 -20.87 -23.00
CA LYS A 128 16.50 -20.17 -21.71
C LYS A 128 17.92 -19.77 -21.26
N GLU A 129 18.92 -20.63 -21.46
CA GLU A 129 20.32 -20.38 -21.07
C GLU A 129 20.99 -19.32 -21.94
N GLU A 130 20.62 -19.24 -23.22
CA GLU A 130 21.15 -18.23 -24.15
C GLU A 130 20.52 -16.86 -23.87
N LEU A 131 19.21 -16.83 -23.62
CA LEU A 131 18.53 -15.61 -23.20
C LEU A 131 19.02 -15.13 -21.83
N LYS A 132 19.26 -16.03 -20.87
CA LYS A 132 19.83 -15.67 -19.56
C LYS A 132 21.19 -15.00 -19.70
N LYS A 133 22.10 -15.56 -20.52
CA LYS A 133 23.39 -14.95 -20.83
C LYS A 133 23.27 -13.60 -21.53
N PHE A 134 22.23 -13.40 -22.35
CA PHE A 134 21.96 -12.10 -22.97
C PHE A 134 21.48 -11.08 -21.91
N VAL A 135 20.53 -11.45 -21.06
CA VAL A 135 20.02 -10.58 -19.99
C VAL A 135 21.15 -10.22 -19.02
N ASP A 136 21.92 -11.19 -18.52
CA ASP A 136 23.05 -10.98 -17.62
C ASP A 136 24.16 -10.09 -18.20
N LYS A 137 24.25 -10.00 -19.54
CA LYS A 137 25.19 -9.10 -20.23
C LYS A 137 24.72 -7.65 -20.25
N TYR A 138 23.42 -7.38 -20.26
CA TYR A 138 22.85 -6.06 -20.53
C TYR A 138 22.06 -5.45 -19.36
N PHE A 139 21.71 -6.24 -18.34
CA PHE A 139 20.87 -5.84 -17.21
C PHE A 139 21.54 -6.20 -15.89
N ASP A 140 21.38 -5.33 -14.89
CA ASP A 140 21.73 -5.62 -13.49
C ASP A 140 20.55 -6.30 -12.77
N LYS A 141 20.77 -6.76 -11.54
CA LYS A 141 19.70 -7.34 -10.72
C LYS A 141 18.64 -6.30 -10.34
N GLU A 142 17.41 -6.76 -10.25
CA GLU A 142 16.26 -6.03 -9.76
C GLU A 142 16.50 -5.49 -8.34
N GLY A 143 16.07 -4.26 -8.08
CA GLY A 143 16.32 -3.58 -6.81
C GLY A 143 17.73 -2.97 -6.65
N ASN A 144 18.69 -3.21 -7.56
CA ASN A 144 20.00 -2.52 -7.52
C ASN A 144 19.89 -0.99 -7.69
N GLU A 145 18.76 -0.50 -8.17
CA GLU A 145 18.39 0.92 -8.28
C GLU A 145 18.04 1.61 -6.94
N LEU A 146 17.98 0.85 -5.84
CA LEU A 146 17.60 1.32 -4.50
C LEU A 146 18.71 1.08 -3.48
N ASP A 147 18.82 2.00 -2.53
CA ASP A 147 19.52 1.81 -1.26
C ASP A 147 18.49 1.69 -0.11
N VAL A 148 18.89 1.05 1.00
CA VAL A 148 18.15 1.16 2.27
C VAL A 148 18.31 2.58 2.79
N CYS A 149 17.24 3.21 3.27
CA CYS A 149 17.34 4.51 3.93
C CYS A 149 17.35 4.44 5.45
N GLU A 150 18.02 5.42 6.03
CA GLU A 150 17.85 5.77 7.44
C GLU A 150 16.55 6.58 7.61
N LEU A 151 15.91 6.43 8.76
CA LEU A 151 14.79 7.24 9.22
C LEU A 151 15.31 8.12 10.39
N PRO A 152 15.73 9.38 10.15
CA PRO A 152 16.45 10.18 11.16
C PRO A 152 15.64 10.48 12.43
N GLU A 153 14.32 10.44 12.31
CA GLU A 153 13.33 10.65 13.38
C GLU A 153 12.89 9.35 14.07
N TRP A 154 13.35 8.18 13.59
CA TRP A 154 13.01 6.90 14.17
C TRP A 154 13.80 6.64 15.45
N ALA A 155 13.12 6.19 16.50
CA ALA A 155 13.73 5.75 17.75
C ALA A 155 12.83 4.70 18.42
N PRO A 156 13.39 3.76 19.22
CA PRO A 156 12.59 2.76 19.93
C PRO A 156 11.48 3.41 20.79
N LYS A 157 10.23 3.07 20.49
CA LYS A 157 9.05 3.83 20.92
C LYS A 157 8.13 3.02 21.84
N GLN A 158 7.90 3.48 23.06
CA GLN A 158 6.76 3.02 23.86
C GLN A 158 5.49 3.75 23.43
N PHE A 159 4.45 3.03 23.03
CA PHE A 159 3.16 3.62 22.66
C PHE A 159 2.33 3.87 23.92
N SER A 160 2.69 4.88 24.73
CA SER A 160 2.16 5.08 26.09
C SER A 160 0.64 5.26 26.23
N GLY A 161 -0.08 5.57 25.14
CA GLY A 161 -1.55 5.57 25.12
C GLY A 161 -2.15 4.15 25.14
N ILE A 162 -1.47 3.16 24.57
CA ILE A 162 -1.93 1.76 24.51
C ILE A 162 -1.74 1.13 25.89
N LYS A 163 -2.84 0.93 26.61
CA LYS A 163 -2.85 0.42 27.99
C LYS A 163 -2.47 -1.06 28.09
N ASP A 164 -2.86 -1.86 27.11
CA ASP A 164 -2.59 -3.30 27.09
C ASP A 164 -1.13 -3.58 26.67
N GLU A 165 -0.42 -4.36 27.49
CA GLU A 165 1.01 -4.66 27.29
C GLU A 165 1.27 -5.43 25.99
N THR A 166 0.37 -6.32 25.57
CA THR A 166 0.55 -7.12 24.35
C THR A 166 0.33 -6.27 23.10
N TYR A 167 -0.72 -5.44 23.08
CA TYR A 167 -0.91 -4.49 21.98
C TYR A 167 0.22 -3.45 21.91
N ASN A 168 0.78 -3.03 23.05
CA ASN A 168 1.95 -2.13 23.06
C ASN A 168 3.20 -2.83 22.47
N ALA A 169 3.47 -4.07 22.90
CA ALA A 169 4.54 -4.91 22.39
C ALA A 169 4.41 -5.22 20.90
N PHE A 170 3.17 -5.34 20.39
CA PHE A 170 2.87 -5.54 18.97
C PHE A 170 3.04 -4.25 18.16
N ALA A 171 2.54 -3.11 18.65
CA ALA A 171 2.78 -1.79 18.05
C ALA A 171 4.27 -1.46 17.96
N GLN A 172 5.06 -1.83 18.98
CA GLN A 172 6.53 -1.75 18.94
C GLN A 172 7.10 -2.57 17.78
N ARG A 173 6.76 -3.85 17.66
CA ARG A 173 7.22 -4.71 16.55
C ARG A 173 6.90 -4.09 15.18
N ILE A 174 5.68 -3.61 14.98
CA ILE A 174 5.29 -2.94 13.73
C ILE A 174 6.11 -1.66 13.49
N HIS A 175 6.38 -0.87 14.53
CA HIS A 175 7.20 0.33 14.42
C HIS A 175 8.65 0.06 13.99
N PHE A 176 9.23 -1.10 14.37
CA PHE A 176 10.54 -1.52 13.88
C PHE A 176 10.53 -1.86 12.37
N ILE A 177 9.41 -2.34 11.82
CA ILE A 177 9.33 -2.73 10.40
C ILE A 177 9.51 -1.53 9.46
N TRP A 178 9.20 -0.29 9.89
CA TRP A 178 9.41 0.89 9.05
C TRP A 178 10.86 1.07 8.58
N ILE A 179 11.86 0.68 9.39
CA ILE A 179 13.27 0.67 8.97
C ILE A 179 13.47 -0.33 7.80
N GLN A 180 12.92 -1.54 7.94
CA GLN A 180 13.07 -2.63 6.97
C GLN A 180 12.45 -2.29 5.61
N LEU A 181 11.39 -1.47 5.60
CA LEU A 181 10.69 -1.01 4.40
C LEU A 181 11.19 0.36 3.87
N CYS A 182 12.16 1.01 4.51
CA CYS A 182 12.71 2.29 4.06
C CYS A 182 13.60 2.10 2.82
N ARG A 183 13.26 2.74 1.69
CA ARG A 183 14.11 2.81 0.49
C ARG A 183 14.38 4.25 0.05
N LYS A 184 15.58 4.47 -0.50
CA LYS A 184 15.97 5.68 -1.25
C LYS A 184 16.44 5.27 -2.63
N MET A 185 16.13 6.07 -3.65
CA MET A 185 16.63 5.84 -5.01
C MET A 185 18.06 6.35 -5.15
N LYS A 186 18.89 5.62 -5.91
CA LYS A 186 20.24 6.09 -6.27
C LYS A 186 20.16 7.29 -7.22
N GLU A 187 21.10 8.22 -7.13
CA GLU A 187 21.12 9.41 -8.02
C GLU A 187 21.21 9.03 -9.51
N GLU A 188 21.79 7.86 -9.86
CA GLU A 188 21.78 7.39 -11.25
C GLU A 188 20.37 7.15 -11.83
N VAL A 189 19.36 6.88 -11.00
CA VAL A 189 17.96 6.73 -11.43
C VAL A 189 17.40 8.06 -11.96
N LYS A 190 17.83 9.18 -11.40
CA LYS A 190 17.49 10.55 -11.81
C LYS A 190 18.29 10.97 -13.04
N ASP A 191 19.60 10.77 -12.99
CA ASP A 191 20.52 11.29 -14.02
C ASP A 191 20.48 10.44 -15.32
N GLU A 192 20.18 9.15 -15.21
CA GLU A 192 20.07 8.19 -16.32
C GLU A 192 18.70 7.47 -16.34
N GLN A 193 17.59 8.20 -16.08
CA GLN A 193 16.20 7.68 -16.02
C GLN A 193 15.80 6.74 -17.19
N ASN A 194 16.40 6.89 -18.36
CA ASN A 194 16.17 6.01 -19.52
C ASN A 194 16.82 4.61 -19.41
N ARG A 195 17.60 4.30 -18.36
CA ARG A 195 18.07 2.95 -18.03
C ARG A 195 17.08 2.16 -17.19
N PHE A 196 16.30 2.85 -16.37
CA PHE A 196 15.47 2.26 -15.32
C PHE A 196 14.03 2.12 -15.80
N SER A 197 13.32 1.13 -15.24
CA SER A 197 11.85 1.15 -15.26
C SER A 197 11.29 1.91 -14.06
N LEU A 198 12.06 2.06 -12.97
CA LEU A 198 11.69 2.85 -11.78
C LEU A 198 11.62 4.34 -12.11
N LEU A 199 10.53 5.01 -11.71
CA LEU A 199 10.33 6.44 -11.84
C LEU A 199 10.97 7.17 -10.66
N TYR A 200 11.92 8.07 -10.94
CA TYR A 200 12.65 8.78 -9.90
C TYR A 200 11.73 9.63 -8.99
N VAL A 201 11.99 9.61 -7.68
CA VAL A 201 11.43 10.56 -6.70
C VAL A 201 12.54 11.10 -5.79
N PRO A 202 12.46 12.37 -5.33
CA PRO A 202 13.58 13.05 -4.67
C PRO A 202 13.86 12.62 -3.23
N ASN A 203 12.89 12.07 -2.51
CA ASN A 203 13.04 11.72 -1.09
C ASN A 203 12.96 10.21 -0.85
N SER A 204 13.49 9.78 0.29
CA SER A 204 13.22 8.45 0.88
C SER A 204 11.72 8.17 0.99
N PHE A 205 11.34 6.91 0.84
CA PHE A 205 9.96 6.44 0.91
C PHE A 205 9.89 5.04 1.53
N ILE A 206 8.69 4.65 1.95
CA ILE A 206 8.38 3.31 2.46
C ILE A 206 7.73 2.50 1.33
N ILE A 207 8.25 1.29 1.07
CA ILE A 207 7.63 0.33 0.13
C ILE A 207 6.55 -0.52 0.82
N PRO A 208 5.61 -1.15 0.09
CA PRO A 208 4.66 -2.09 0.69
C PRO A 208 5.35 -3.32 1.29
N GLY A 209 6.23 -4.00 0.55
CA GLY A 209 6.96 -5.19 1.00
C GLY A 209 7.21 -6.21 -0.12
N GLY A 210 8.16 -7.14 0.12
CA GLY A 210 8.48 -8.22 -0.82
C GLY A 210 8.83 -7.76 -2.25
N ARG A 211 8.10 -8.27 -3.25
CA ARG A 211 8.25 -7.94 -4.68
C ARG A 211 7.91 -6.49 -5.05
N PHE A 212 7.20 -5.78 -4.18
CA PHE A 212 6.80 -4.39 -4.37
C PHE A 212 7.93 -3.48 -3.91
N ARG A 213 8.83 -3.14 -4.84
CA ARG A 213 10.08 -2.38 -4.57
C ARG A 213 9.95 -0.88 -4.89
N GLU A 214 8.82 -0.48 -5.43
CA GLU A 214 8.46 0.89 -5.76
C GLU A 214 7.40 1.43 -4.79
N PHE A 215 7.15 2.74 -4.84
CA PHE A 215 5.95 3.27 -4.20
C PHE A 215 4.71 2.71 -4.91
N TYR A 216 3.65 2.44 -4.16
CA TYR A 216 2.29 2.20 -4.65
C TYR A 216 1.37 3.29 -4.10
N TYR A 217 0.40 3.71 -4.89
CA TYR A 217 -0.33 4.94 -4.62
C TYR A 217 -1.30 4.82 -3.44
N TRP A 218 -2.32 3.97 -3.51
CA TRP A 218 -3.32 3.91 -2.42
C TRP A 218 -2.75 3.30 -1.14
N ASP A 219 -1.82 2.34 -1.24
CA ASP A 219 -1.04 1.76 -0.14
C ASP A 219 -0.44 2.85 0.77
N ALA A 220 0.08 3.91 0.14
CA ALA A 220 0.75 4.99 0.83
C ALA A 220 -0.16 5.76 1.79
N TYR A 221 -1.49 5.73 1.62
CA TYR A 221 -2.42 6.34 2.59
C TYR A 221 -2.33 5.67 3.95
N TRP A 222 -2.45 4.33 3.98
CA TRP A 222 -2.34 3.58 5.23
C TRP A 222 -0.92 3.62 5.78
N ILE A 223 0.12 3.54 4.93
CA ILE A 223 1.51 3.75 5.34
C ILE A 223 1.66 5.10 6.05
N ILE A 224 1.17 6.19 5.46
CA ILE A 224 1.24 7.54 6.05
C ILE A 224 0.51 7.59 7.39
N LYS A 225 -0.68 7.00 7.53
CA LYS A 225 -1.33 6.87 8.85
C LYS A 225 -0.46 6.13 9.87
N GLY A 226 0.22 5.06 9.45
CA GLY A 226 1.19 4.32 10.27
C GLY A 226 2.43 5.11 10.67
N LEU A 227 2.95 5.94 9.77
CA LEU A 227 4.05 6.87 10.02
C LEU A 227 3.62 7.96 11.01
N LEU A 228 2.45 8.57 10.82
CA LEU A 228 1.89 9.57 11.74
C LEU A 228 1.63 8.97 13.14
N ALA A 229 1.06 7.77 13.23
CA ALA A 229 0.92 7.01 14.47
C ALA A 229 2.28 6.73 15.15
N SER A 230 3.31 6.51 14.34
CA SER A 230 4.70 6.35 14.80
C SER A 230 5.39 7.68 15.16
N GLN A 231 4.78 8.83 14.87
CA GLN A 231 5.36 10.18 14.94
C GLN A 231 6.54 10.38 13.98
N LEU A 232 6.54 9.67 12.85
CA LEU A 232 7.48 9.77 11.74
C LEU A 232 6.97 10.83 10.73
N TYR A 233 6.87 12.07 11.20
CA TYR A 233 6.22 13.17 10.49
C TYR A 233 7.00 13.63 9.25
N SER A 234 8.32 13.70 9.31
CA SER A 234 9.14 14.13 8.17
C SER A 234 9.18 13.07 7.06
N THR A 235 9.15 11.78 7.42
CA THR A 235 9.01 10.67 6.47
C THR A 235 7.65 10.74 5.77
N ALA A 236 6.56 10.97 6.50
CA ALA A 236 5.24 11.17 5.92
C ALA A 236 5.20 12.37 4.96
N ARG A 237 5.72 13.53 5.38
CA ARG A 237 5.84 14.74 4.53
C ARG A 237 6.65 14.48 3.26
N ASN A 238 7.74 13.73 3.37
CA ASN A 238 8.61 13.37 2.24
C ASN A 238 7.93 12.44 1.24
N MET A 239 7.17 11.44 1.71
CA MET A 239 6.36 10.59 0.83
C MET A 239 5.27 11.38 0.09
N ILE A 240 4.56 12.27 0.77
CA ILE A 240 3.58 13.18 0.14
C ILE A 240 4.28 14.08 -0.90
N SER A 241 5.46 14.62 -0.57
CA SER A 241 6.26 15.45 -1.49
C SER A 241 6.72 14.67 -2.73
N ASN A 242 7.01 13.37 -2.60
CA ASN A 242 7.32 12.49 -3.74
C ASN A 242 6.11 12.33 -4.67
N PHE A 243 4.91 12.12 -4.13
CA PHE A 243 3.69 12.08 -4.93
C PHE A 243 3.41 13.43 -5.61
N GLY A 244 3.65 14.54 -4.92
CA GLY A 244 3.59 15.89 -5.52
C GLY A 244 4.55 16.05 -6.70
N TYR A 245 5.79 15.58 -6.58
CA TYR A 245 6.77 15.55 -7.68
C TYR A 245 6.28 14.72 -8.87
N ILE A 246 5.67 13.56 -8.62
CA ILE A 246 5.12 12.68 -9.66
C ILE A 246 3.92 13.33 -10.37
N ILE A 247 3.00 13.97 -9.63
CA ILE A 247 1.93 14.80 -10.19
C ILE A 247 2.50 15.94 -11.03
N GLU A 248 3.61 16.55 -10.63
CA GLU A 248 4.23 17.58 -11.45
C GLU A 248 4.76 17.06 -12.77
N LYS A 249 5.42 15.90 -12.76
CA LYS A 249 6.02 15.27 -13.95
C LYS A 249 5.01 14.62 -14.90
N HIS A 250 3.99 13.96 -14.38
CA HIS A 250 3.10 13.09 -15.15
C HIS A 250 1.62 13.56 -15.17
N GLY A 251 1.26 14.55 -14.34
CA GLY A 251 -0.11 15.08 -14.22
C GLY A 251 -1.04 14.27 -13.32
N PHE A 252 -0.62 13.08 -12.89
CA PHE A 252 -1.34 12.17 -12.00
C PHE A 252 -0.34 11.23 -11.30
N ILE A 253 -0.81 10.45 -10.33
CA ILE A 253 -0.01 9.41 -9.69
C ILE A 253 -0.30 8.06 -10.36
N PRO A 254 0.69 7.38 -10.97
CA PRO A 254 0.52 6.05 -11.53
C PRO A 254 0.33 5.00 -10.42
N ASN A 255 -0.23 3.83 -10.76
CA ASN A 255 -0.48 2.70 -9.85
C ASN A 255 0.70 2.46 -8.89
N GLY A 256 1.91 2.36 -9.45
CA GLY A 256 3.15 2.43 -8.70
C GLY A 256 4.26 3.13 -9.50
N GLY A 257 5.43 3.26 -8.88
CA GLY A 257 6.57 4.02 -9.40
C GLY A 257 7.33 3.39 -10.57
N ARG A 258 6.65 2.84 -11.59
CA ARG A 258 7.29 2.22 -12.76
C ARG A 258 6.74 2.74 -14.08
N VAL A 259 7.57 2.77 -15.12
CA VAL A 259 7.19 3.25 -16.47
C VAL A 259 6.02 2.49 -17.08
N TYR A 260 5.91 1.19 -16.80
CA TYR A 260 4.81 0.33 -17.26
C TYR A 260 3.46 0.62 -16.56
N TYR A 261 3.45 1.48 -15.54
CA TYR A 261 2.24 2.02 -14.91
C TYR A 261 1.78 3.37 -15.48
N LEU A 262 2.53 4.03 -16.38
CA LEU A 262 2.26 5.41 -16.87
C LEU A 262 0.96 5.63 -17.68
N ARG A 263 0.07 4.63 -17.79
CA ARG A 263 -1.30 4.76 -18.33
C ARG A 263 -2.41 4.36 -17.35
N ARG A 264 -2.08 3.97 -16.11
CA ARG A 264 -3.05 3.63 -15.06
C ARG A 264 -2.67 4.22 -13.70
N SER A 265 -3.64 4.80 -13.02
CA SER A 265 -3.50 5.31 -11.65
C SER A 265 -3.81 4.20 -10.61
N GLN A 266 -4.25 4.59 -9.42
CA GLN A 266 -4.84 3.74 -8.38
C GLN A 266 -5.93 4.57 -7.66
N PRO A 267 -6.66 4.03 -6.67
CA PRO A 267 -7.64 4.80 -5.89
C PRO A 267 -7.07 6.14 -5.37
N PRO A 268 -7.72 7.29 -5.64
CA PRO A 268 -7.08 8.61 -5.55
C PRO A 268 -7.00 9.15 -4.12
N MET A 269 -5.99 8.72 -3.37
CA MET A 269 -5.84 9.01 -1.94
C MET A 269 -4.87 10.16 -1.61
N PHE A 270 -4.35 10.91 -2.58
CA PHE A 270 -3.37 11.99 -2.34
C PHE A 270 -3.91 13.12 -1.45
N ALA A 271 -5.12 13.63 -1.72
CA ALA A 271 -5.76 14.62 -0.86
C ALA A 271 -6.00 14.09 0.59
N PRO A 272 -6.50 12.86 0.79
CA PRO A 272 -6.51 12.19 2.10
C PRO A 272 -5.15 12.12 2.79
N MET A 273 -4.06 11.83 2.08
CA MET A 273 -2.71 11.83 2.68
C MET A 273 -2.31 13.21 3.21
N VAL A 274 -2.53 14.27 2.42
CA VAL A 274 -2.27 15.67 2.83
C VAL A 274 -3.17 16.04 4.03
N TYR A 275 -4.42 15.59 4.04
CA TYR A 275 -5.37 15.83 5.13
C TYR A 275 -4.93 15.17 6.44
N GLU A 276 -4.57 13.89 6.42
CA GLU A 276 -4.08 13.18 7.61
C GLU A 276 -2.80 13.82 8.16
N TYR A 277 -1.86 14.21 7.28
CA TYR A 277 -0.64 14.92 7.70
C TYR A 277 -0.96 16.29 8.33
N PHE A 278 -1.84 17.08 7.72
CA PHE A 278 -2.27 18.37 8.28
C PHE A 278 -2.93 18.20 9.65
N MET A 279 -3.88 17.27 9.79
CA MET A 279 -4.57 17.01 11.05
C MET A 279 -3.64 16.53 12.18
N ALA A 280 -2.43 16.06 11.85
CA ALA A 280 -1.42 15.60 12.80
C ALA A 280 -0.31 16.63 13.07
N THR A 281 -0.24 17.75 12.33
CA THR A 281 0.91 18.69 12.38
C THR A 281 0.54 20.18 12.36
N ASP A 282 -0.68 20.54 11.95
CA ASP A 282 -1.13 21.91 11.67
C ASP A 282 -0.26 22.68 10.65
N ASP A 283 0.52 21.98 9.81
CA ASP A 283 1.42 22.54 8.78
C ASP A 283 0.62 23.11 7.58
N LEU A 284 0.03 24.29 7.79
CA LEU A 284 -0.81 24.97 6.81
C LEU A 284 -0.03 25.46 5.58
N GLN A 285 1.29 25.69 5.69
CA GLN A 285 2.12 26.06 4.54
C GLN A 285 2.26 24.87 3.59
N PHE A 286 2.54 23.67 4.11
CA PHE A 286 2.60 22.48 3.26
C PHE A 286 1.26 22.17 2.60
N VAL A 287 0.13 22.40 3.30
CA VAL A 287 -1.21 22.32 2.67
C VAL A 287 -1.32 23.30 1.49
N ALA A 288 -0.90 24.56 1.65
CA ALA A 288 -0.93 25.55 0.57
C ALA A 288 -0.08 25.11 -0.64
N ASP A 289 1.09 24.52 -0.40
CA ASP A 289 1.97 23.99 -1.44
C ASP A 289 1.36 22.79 -2.19
N MET A 290 0.56 21.96 -1.51
CA MET A 290 -0.02 20.73 -2.08
C MET A 290 -1.35 20.95 -2.82
N ILE A 291 -2.14 21.98 -2.49
CA ILE A 291 -3.45 22.25 -3.12
C ILE A 291 -3.40 22.29 -4.66
N PRO A 292 -2.45 23.00 -5.32
CA PRO A 292 -2.37 23.02 -6.79
C PRO A 292 -2.17 21.62 -7.40
N LEU A 293 -1.48 20.74 -6.68
CA LEU A 293 -1.21 19.36 -7.10
C LEU A 293 -2.46 18.49 -6.95
N ILE A 294 -3.24 18.71 -5.89
CA ILE A 294 -4.56 18.07 -5.74
C ILE A 294 -5.52 18.52 -6.86
N GLU A 295 -5.58 19.81 -7.19
CA GLU A 295 -6.41 20.31 -8.32
C GLU A 295 -5.93 19.74 -9.68
N LYS A 296 -4.61 19.59 -9.87
CA LYS A 296 -4.01 18.98 -11.07
C LYS A 296 -4.38 17.50 -11.21
N GLU A 297 -4.30 16.72 -10.14
CA GLU A 297 -4.71 15.32 -10.16
C GLU A 297 -6.23 15.17 -10.37
N TYR A 298 -7.06 15.98 -9.71
CA TYR A 298 -8.50 16.01 -9.97
C TYR A 298 -8.81 16.27 -11.46
N THR A 299 -8.03 17.14 -12.10
CA THR A 299 -8.15 17.44 -13.54
C THR A 299 -7.82 16.22 -14.41
N PHE A 300 -6.85 15.39 -14.02
CA PHE A 300 -6.60 14.11 -14.69
C PHE A 300 -7.82 13.19 -14.60
N TRP A 301 -8.38 12.97 -13.41
CA TRP A 301 -9.57 12.12 -13.22
C TRP A 301 -10.77 12.64 -14.01
N ASN A 302 -11.03 13.95 -13.95
CA ASN A 302 -12.11 14.61 -14.70
C ASN A 302 -11.97 14.42 -16.21
N ASN A 303 -10.77 14.53 -16.75
CA ASN A 303 -10.55 14.52 -18.20
C ASN A 303 -10.45 13.11 -18.80
N HIS A 304 -9.94 12.13 -18.06
CA HIS A 304 -9.64 10.79 -18.61
C HIS A 304 -10.49 9.65 -18.02
N ARG A 305 -11.09 9.85 -16.84
CA ARG A 305 -11.81 8.82 -16.08
C ARG A 305 -13.28 9.14 -15.82
N SER A 306 -13.75 10.33 -16.18
CA SER A 306 -15.18 10.65 -16.11
C SER A 306 -16.00 9.85 -17.13
N VAL A 307 -17.27 9.66 -16.81
CA VAL A 307 -18.31 9.01 -17.62
C VAL A 307 -19.67 9.59 -17.27
N ASN A 308 -20.56 9.65 -18.25
CA ASN A 308 -21.94 10.07 -18.05
C ASN A 308 -22.82 8.85 -17.83
N VAL A 309 -23.56 8.84 -16.73
CA VAL A 309 -24.52 7.80 -16.35
C VAL A 309 -25.93 8.30 -16.62
N THR A 310 -26.73 7.51 -17.32
CA THR A 310 -28.18 7.65 -17.44
C THR A 310 -28.86 6.39 -16.89
N LYS A 311 -29.98 6.58 -16.20
CA LYS A 311 -30.78 5.49 -15.61
C LYS A 311 -32.00 5.24 -16.49
N GLU A 312 -32.47 3.99 -16.59
CA GLU A 312 -33.69 3.67 -17.35
C GLU A 312 -34.91 4.45 -16.82
N ASP A 313 -35.01 4.62 -15.50
CA ASP A 313 -36.09 5.34 -14.82
C ASP A 313 -35.93 6.88 -14.82
N ASP A 314 -34.82 7.41 -15.33
CA ASP A 314 -34.49 8.85 -15.34
C ASP A 314 -33.54 9.16 -16.50
N ILE A 315 -34.14 9.29 -17.68
CA ILE A 315 -33.43 9.54 -18.95
C ILE A 315 -33.13 11.02 -19.20
N GLU A 316 -33.78 11.93 -18.47
CA GLU A 316 -33.59 13.38 -18.62
C GLU A 316 -32.36 13.88 -17.85
N THR A 317 -32.01 13.21 -16.74
CA THR A 317 -30.84 13.56 -15.92
C THR A 317 -29.60 12.80 -16.35
N THR A 318 -28.52 13.52 -16.69
CA THR A 318 -27.20 12.94 -16.90
C THR A 318 -26.34 13.13 -15.65
N TYR A 319 -25.93 12.03 -15.03
CA TYR A 319 -25.10 12.02 -13.83
C TYR A 319 -23.63 11.85 -14.21
N ASN A 320 -22.78 12.84 -13.97
CA ASN A 320 -21.35 12.71 -14.22
C ASN A 320 -20.68 11.96 -13.06
N MET A 321 -20.02 10.85 -13.39
CA MET A 321 -19.37 9.92 -12.46
C MET A 321 -17.98 9.55 -12.99
N PHE A 322 -17.25 8.74 -12.24
CA PHE A 322 -15.89 8.28 -12.55
C PHE A 322 -15.83 6.75 -12.65
N GLN A 323 -14.96 6.24 -13.51
CA GLN A 323 -14.69 4.81 -13.65
C GLN A 323 -13.20 4.54 -13.79
N TYR A 324 -12.74 3.38 -13.33
CA TYR A 324 -11.42 2.89 -13.68
C TYR A 324 -11.41 2.49 -15.16
N ARG A 325 -10.48 3.06 -15.93
CA ARG A 325 -10.44 2.93 -17.39
C ARG A 325 -9.07 3.35 -17.90
N THR A 326 -8.10 2.44 -17.84
CA THR A 326 -6.85 2.65 -18.56
C THR A 326 -7.08 2.71 -20.06
N GLU A 327 -6.16 3.32 -20.79
CA GLU A 327 -6.15 3.30 -22.25
C GLU A 327 -5.43 2.06 -22.81
N SER A 328 -4.63 1.36 -21.99
CA SER A 328 -3.81 0.25 -22.46
C SER A 328 -4.65 -0.94 -22.94
N GLN A 329 -4.27 -1.50 -24.09
CA GLN A 329 -4.98 -2.56 -24.82
C GLN A 329 -4.12 -3.82 -25.03
N THR A 330 -2.98 -3.90 -24.35
CA THR A 330 -2.01 -5.00 -24.45
C THR A 330 -1.87 -5.68 -23.09
N PRO A 331 -1.35 -6.92 -23.03
CA PRO A 331 -0.99 -7.54 -21.75
C PRO A 331 -0.16 -6.59 -20.86
N ARG A 332 -0.41 -6.61 -19.55
CA ARG A 332 0.37 -5.87 -18.55
C ARG A 332 1.82 -6.36 -18.58
N PRO A 333 2.85 -5.50 -18.69
CA PRO A 333 4.23 -5.98 -18.82
C PRO A 333 4.71 -6.79 -17.61
N GLU A 334 4.26 -6.43 -16.41
CA GLU A 334 4.61 -7.10 -15.15
C GLU A 334 3.95 -8.47 -14.96
N SER A 335 2.90 -8.78 -15.74
CA SER A 335 2.12 -10.02 -15.68
C SER A 335 1.80 -10.53 -17.10
N PHE A 336 2.71 -10.29 -18.05
CA PHE A 336 2.44 -10.43 -19.50
C PHE A 336 2.08 -11.87 -19.88
N ARG A 337 2.78 -12.84 -19.30
CA ARG A 337 2.52 -14.26 -19.49
C ARG A 337 1.14 -14.64 -18.95
N GLU A 338 0.83 -14.21 -17.73
CA GLU A 338 -0.41 -14.48 -17.00
C GLU A 338 -1.63 -13.94 -17.77
N ASP A 339 -1.54 -12.70 -18.28
CA ASP A 339 -2.56 -12.07 -19.11
C ASP A 339 -2.77 -12.82 -20.44
N VAL A 340 -1.69 -13.20 -21.13
CA VAL A 340 -1.75 -13.96 -22.40
C VAL A 340 -2.34 -15.36 -22.19
N LEU A 341 -1.99 -16.05 -21.10
CA LEU A 341 -2.58 -17.33 -20.75
C LEU A 341 -4.09 -17.18 -20.46
N SER A 342 -4.46 -16.17 -19.67
CA SER A 342 -5.86 -15.90 -19.32
C SER A 342 -6.73 -15.58 -20.55
N ALA A 343 -6.17 -14.88 -21.55
CA ALA A 343 -6.86 -14.56 -22.80
C ALA A 343 -7.23 -15.78 -23.66
N GLN A 344 -6.64 -16.96 -23.41
CA GLN A 344 -6.98 -18.20 -24.13
C GLN A 344 -8.37 -18.72 -23.79
N HIS A 345 -8.91 -18.33 -22.63
CA HIS A 345 -10.23 -18.74 -22.15
C HIS A 345 -11.37 -17.81 -22.62
N LEU A 346 -11.09 -16.87 -23.52
CA LEU A 346 -12.09 -16.00 -24.14
C LEU A 346 -12.95 -16.77 -25.15
N HIS A 347 -14.26 -16.54 -25.12
CA HIS A 347 -15.20 -17.10 -26.10
C HIS A 347 -14.95 -16.61 -27.55
N SER A 348 -14.36 -15.42 -27.70
CA SER A 348 -13.97 -14.84 -28.98
C SER A 348 -12.47 -14.54 -28.99
N ASN A 349 -11.76 -15.07 -29.98
CA ASN A 349 -10.34 -14.82 -30.20
C ASN A 349 -10.08 -13.68 -31.21
N SER A 350 -11.02 -12.74 -31.37
CA SER A 350 -10.78 -11.55 -32.22
C SER A 350 -9.76 -10.61 -31.57
N SER A 351 -9.05 -9.81 -32.38
CA SER A 351 -8.14 -8.76 -31.90
C SER A 351 -8.82 -7.85 -30.87
N ASP A 352 -10.06 -7.45 -31.17
CA ASP A 352 -10.77 -6.43 -30.39
C ASP A 352 -11.30 -7.00 -29.07
N SER A 353 -11.71 -8.28 -29.07
CA SER A 353 -12.08 -9.01 -27.85
C SER A 353 -10.88 -9.13 -26.90
N ARG A 354 -9.69 -9.42 -27.44
CA ARG A 354 -8.45 -9.49 -26.66
C ARG A 354 -8.01 -8.11 -26.15
N ARG A 355 -8.05 -7.07 -27.00
CA ARG A 355 -7.74 -5.68 -26.60
C ARG A 355 -8.66 -5.18 -25.48
N LYS A 356 -9.98 -5.41 -25.57
CA LYS A 356 -10.96 -5.08 -24.52
C LYS A 356 -10.69 -5.87 -23.24
N PHE A 357 -10.36 -7.17 -23.34
CA PHE A 357 -9.98 -8.01 -22.19
C PHE A 357 -8.75 -7.46 -21.46
N PHE A 358 -7.66 -7.17 -22.17
CA PHE A 358 -6.46 -6.58 -21.58
C PHE A 358 -6.72 -5.19 -20.97
N GLN A 359 -7.57 -4.37 -21.61
CA GLN A 359 -7.99 -3.07 -21.06
C GLN A 359 -8.80 -3.22 -19.76
N ASN A 360 -9.69 -4.21 -19.67
CA ASN A 360 -10.42 -4.52 -18.45
C ASN A 360 -9.49 -5.01 -17.33
N ILE A 361 -8.55 -5.89 -17.64
CA ILE A 361 -7.53 -6.38 -16.70
C ILE A 361 -6.67 -5.24 -16.17
N ALA A 362 -6.11 -4.40 -17.04
CA ALA A 362 -5.28 -3.28 -16.63
C ALA A 362 -6.07 -2.18 -15.90
N SER A 363 -7.41 -2.13 -16.08
CA SER A 363 -8.30 -1.25 -15.32
C SER A 363 -8.71 -1.84 -13.97
N ALA A 364 -8.70 -3.17 -13.80
CA ALA A 364 -8.83 -3.79 -12.47
C ALA A 364 -7.54 -3.60 -11.65
N ALA A 365 -6.36 -3.59 -12.30
CA ALA A 365 -5.14 -3.11 -11.64
C ALA A 365 -5.22 -1.62 -11.27
N GLU A 366 -5.88 -0.78 -12.09
CA GLU A 366 -6.16 0.62 -11.73
C GLU A 366 -7.12 0.77 -10.52
N SER A 367 -7.99 -0.21 -10.26
CA SER A 367 -8.87 -0.18 -9.08
C SER A 367 -8.17 -0.60 -7.79
N GLY A 368 -6.96 -1.18 -7.89
CA GLY A 368 -6.27 -1.85 -6.78
C GLY A 368 -6.87 -3.22 -6.43
N TRP A 369 -7.88 -3.69 -7.18
CA TRP A 369 -8.55 -4.98 -6.96
C TRP A 369 -8.30 -5.93 -8.13
N ASP A 370 -7.04 -6.24 -8.41
CA ASP A 370 -6.55 -7.22 -9.38
C ASP A 370 -6.32 -8.58 -8.69
N PHE A 371 -7.26 -9.53 -8.72
CA PHE A 371 -8.61 -9.50 -9.30
C PHE A 371 -9.66 -9.96 -8.29
N SER A 372 -10.94 -9.79 -8.66
CA SER A 372 -12.12 -10.07 -7.85
C SER A 372 -13.32 -10.44 -8.74
N SER A 373 -14.23 -11.27 -8.25
CA SER A 373 -15.56 -11.47 -8.86
C SER A 373 -16.34 -10.17 -9.05
N ARG A 374 -16.01 -9.11 -8.29
CA ARG A 374 -16.57 -7.76 -8.43
C ARG A 374 -16.62 -7.25 -9.86
N TRP A 375 -15.60 -7.62 -10.67
CA TRP A 375 -15.42 -7.17 -12.04
C TRP A 375 -15.92 -8.16 -13.11
N PHE A 376 -16.39 -9.34 -12.72
CA PHE A 376 -16.74 -10.43 -13.65
C PHE A 376 -18.25 -10.45 -13.89
N SER A 377 -18.70 -10.41 -15.15
CA SER A 377 -20.14 -10.38 -15.47
C SER A 377 -20.92 -11.63 -15.02
N ASP A 378 -20.24 -12.76 -14.79
CA ASP A 378 -20.82 -13.97 -14.19
C ASP A 378 -20.50 -14.16 -12.69
N GLY A 379 -19.71 -13.24 -12.11
CA GLY A 379 -19.24 -13.29 -10.73
C GLY A 379 -18.27 -14.43 -10.40
N GLN A 380 -17.65 -15.10 -11.39
CA GLN A 380 -16.78 -16.27 -11.18
C GLN A 380 -15.55 -16.30 -12.10
N ASN A 381 -15.67 -16.02 -13.40
CA ASN A 381 -14.62 -16.29 -14.39
C ASN A 381 -13.94 -15.01 -14.91
N MET A 382 -12.60 -14.99 -14.86
CA MET A 382 -11.77 -13.91 -15.39
C MET A 382 -12.06 -13.56 -16.85
N SER A 383 -12.36 -14.56 -17.69
CA SER A 383 -12.67 -14.36 -19.11
C SER A 383 -13.93 -13.51 -19.36
N THR A 384 -14.74 -13.25 -18.32
CA THR A 384 -15.92 -12.37 -18.38
C THR A 384 -15.72 -11.02 -17.69
N ILE A 385 -14.46 -10.62 -17.44
CA ILE A 385 -14.10 -9.34 -16.81
C ILE A 385 -14.57 -8.14 -17.65
N GLU A 386 -15.31 -7.22 -17.02
CA GLU A 386 -15.92 -6.04 -17.65
C GLU A 386 -15.71 -4.73 -16.85
N THR A 387 -14.54 -4.58 -16.21
CA THR A 387 -14.18 -3.43 -15.35
C THR A 387 -14.50 -2.06 -15.95
N ILE A 388 -14.22 -1.83 -17.25
CA ILE A 388 -14.47 -0.51 -17.87
C ILE A 388 -15.94 -0.28 -18.24
N ASP A 389 -16.82 -1.25 -18.01
CA ASP A 389 -18.26 -1.12 -18.15
C ASP A 389 -18.93 -0.95 -16.75
N ILE A 390 -18.14 -0.81 -15.68
CA ILE A 390 -18.58 -0.64 -14.30
C ILE A 390 -18.18 0.74 -13.77
N VAL A 391 -19.13 1.44 -13.15
CA VAL A 391 -18.93 2.66 -12.36
C VAL A 391 -18.77 2.25 -10.89
N PRO A 392 -17.56 2.37 -10.29
CA PRO A 392 -17.31 1.84 -8.94
C PRO A 392 -17.74 2.81 -7.83
N VAL A 393 -18.42 2.29 -6.81
CA VAL A 393 -18.91 3.07 -5.66
C VAL A 393 -17.77 3.70 -4.84
N ASP A 394 -16.66 2.99 -4.71
CA ASP A 394 -15.46 3.39 -3.96
C ASP A 394 -14.70 4.53 -4.66
N LEU A 395 -14.41 4.41 -5.95
CA LEU A 395 -13.77 5.49 -6.73
C LEU A 395 -14.52 6.81 -6.58
N ASN A 396 -15.84 6.76 -6.74
CA ASN A 396 -16.67 7.95 -6.69
C ASN A 396 -16.76 8.50 -5.25
N ALA A 397 -16.75 7.64 -4.23
CA ALA A 397 -16.64 8.06 -2.83
C ALA A 397 -15.29 8.75 -2.55
N PHE A 398 -14.17 8.25 -3.08
CA PHE A 398 -12.85 8.89 -2.93
C PHE A 398 -12.78 10.25 -3.65
N ILE A 399 -13.28 10.37 -4.88
CA ILE A 399 -13.34 11.67 -5.57
C ILE A 399 -14.20 12.68 -4.80
N CYS A 400 -15.34 12.23 -4.26
CA CYS A 400 -16.21 13.04 -3.40
C CYS A 400 -15.49 13.51 -2.12
N TYR A 401 -14.68 12.64 -1.50
CA TYR A 401 -13.83 12.98 -0.36
C TYR A 401 -12.80 14.06 -0.73
N ASN A 402 -12.17 13.93 -1.90
CA ASN A 402 -11.16 14.88 -2.40
C ASN A 402 -11.76 16.28 -2.64
N MET A 403 -12.98 16.37 -3.19
CA MET A 403 -13.71 17.64 -3.33
C MET A 403 -13.96 18.31 -1.97
N ASN A 404 -14.37 17.52 -0.96
CA ASN A 404 -14.61 18.02 0.39
C ASN A 404 -13.32 18.49 1.08
N ILE A 405 -12.22 17.74 0.92
CA ILE A 405 -10.89 18.11 1.44
C ILE A 405 -10.40 19.42 0.81
N LEU A 406 -10.56 19.61 -0.50
CA LEU A 406 -10.22 20.87 -1.18
C LEU A 406 -11.03 22.05 -0.62
N SER A 407 -12.35 21.87 -0.46
CA SER A 407 -13.21 22.89 0.16
C SER A 407 -12.76 23.24 1.59
N PHE A 408 -12.41 22.25 2.41
CA PHE A 408 -11.87 22.42 3.75
C PHE A 408 -10.54 23.17 3.76
N PHE A 409 -9.58 22.80 2.91
CA PHE A 409 -8.28 23.45 2.85
C PHE A 409 -8.35 24.91 2.38
N TYR A 410 -9.18 25.21 1.37
CA TYR A 410 -9.39 26.61 0.97
C TYR A 410 -10.07 27.45 2.06
N SER A 411 -10.95 26.84 2.87
CA SER A 411 -11.50 27.48 4.08
C SER A 411 -10.40 27.81 5.09
N LYS A 412 -9.49 26.86 5.36
CA LYS A 412 -8.34 27.04 6.27
C LYS A 412 -7.36 28.12 5.81
N LEU A 413 -7.19 28.31 4.50
CA LEU A 413 -6.39 29.40 3.91
C LEU A 413 -7.14 30.73 3.76
N GLY A 414 -8.40 30.82 4.20
CA GLY A 414 -9.22 32.03 4.08
C GLY A 414 -9.67 32.37 2.65
N ASN A 415 -9.41 31.50 1.66
CA ASN A 415 -9.83 31.70 0.28
C ASN A 415 -11.30 31.29 0.09
N ARG A 416 -12.19 32.19 0.52
CA ARG A 416 -13.64 31.96 0.48
C ARG A 416 -14.17 31.63 -0.92
N LEU A 417 -13.67 32.27 -1.98
CA LEU A 417 -14.17 32.04 -3.34
C LEU A 417 -13.91 30.59 -3.80
N LYS A 418 -12.70 30.08 -3.57
CA LYS A 418 -12.36 28.68 -3.87
C LYS A 418 -13.04 27.69 -2.93
N HIS A 419 -13.23 28.06 -1.65
CA HIS A 419 -14.03 27.25 -0.72
C HIS A 419 -15.47 27.07 -1.22
N ASP A 420 -16.14 28.16 -1.60
CA ASP A 420 -17.51 28.17 -2.10
C ASP A 420 -17.62 27.39 -3.44
N GLU A 421 -16.63 27.52 -4.35
CA GLU A 421 -16.50 26.73 -5.59
C GLU A 421 -16.46 25.22 -5.33
N TRP A 422 -15.54 24.77 -4.47
CA TRP A 422 -15.36 23.34 -4.17
C TRP A 422 -16.49 22.78 -3.30
N ALA A 423 -17.07 23.58 -2.40
CA ALA A 423 -18.28 23.21 -1.66
C ALA A 423 -19.48 23.00 -2.59
N GLY A 424 -19.64 23.85 -3.61
CA GLY A 424 -20.66 23.71 -4.65
C GLY A 424 -20.51 22.40 -5.42
N ARG A 425 -19.29 22.10 -5.90
CA ARG A 425 -18.98 20.83 -6.58
C ARG A 425 -19.27 19.61 -5.70
N TYR A 426 -18.77 19.62 -4.45
CA TYR A 426 -18.98 18.52 -3.50
C TYR A 426 -20.47 18.24 -3.26
N ASN A 427 -21.28 19.29 -2.99
CA ASN A 427 -22.71 19.11 -2.73
C ASN A 427 -23.44 18.55 -3.96
N GLN A 428 -23.21 19.11 -5.15
CA GLN A 428 -23.82 18.61 -6.38
C GLN A 428 -23.41 17.17 -6.67
N PHE A 429 -22.12 16.84 -6.52
CA PHE A 429 -21.61 15.50 -6.77
C PHE A 429 -22.16 14.48 -5.78
N ARG A 430 -22.28 14.82 -4.49
CA ARG A 430 -22.86 13.95 -3.45
C ARG A 430 -24.34 13.64 -3.72
N ASP A 431 -25.08 14.62 -4.23
CA ASP A 431 -26.50 14.43 -4.57
C ASP A 431 -26.63 13.49 -5.79
N PHE A 432 -25.81 13.68 -6.82
CA PHE A 432 -25.70 12.74 -7.96
C PHE A 432 -25.21 11.34 -7.53
N PHE A 433 -24.23 11.26 -6.64
CA PHE A 433 -23.70 10.02 -6.07
C PHE A 433 -24.81 9.22 -5.40
N THR A 434 -25.64 9.89 -4.59
CA THR A 434 -26.79 9.27 -3.94
C THR A 434 -27.79 8.71 -4.96
N GLN A 435 -28.04 9.44 -6.05
CA GLN A 435 -28.94 9.02 -7.13
C GLN A 435 -28.41 7.86 -7.99
N VAL A 436 -27.09 7.69 -8.10
CA VAL A 436 -26.47 6.62 -8.90
C VAL A 436 -26.23 5.37 -8.06
N PHE A 437 -25.69 5.46 -6.85
CA PHE A 437 -25.19 4.29 -6.12
C PHE A 437 -26.11 3.74 -5.03
N TYR A 438 -27.00 4.55 -4.42
CA TYR A 438 -27.80 4.07 -3.28
C TYR A 438 -29.04 3.28 -3.73
N VAL A 439 -29.08 1.99 -3.38
CA VAL A 439 -30.19 1.10 -3.73
C VAL A 439 -31.09 0.93 -2.51
N SER A 440 -32.17 1.71 -2.44
CA SER A 440 -33.09 1.74 -1.30
C SER A 440 -33.67 0.38 -0.91
N SER A 441 -33.96 -0.50 -1.88
CA SER A 441 -34.45 -1.87 -1.65
C SER A 441 -33.39 -2.83 -1.07
N ARG A 442 -32.12 -2.41 -1.09
CA ARG A 442 -30.96 -3.13 -0.56
C ARG A 442 -30.24 -2.36 0.56
N ARG A 443 -30.72 -1.18 0.99
CA ARG A 443 -30.19 -0.41 2.13
C ARG A 443 -28.66 -0.17 2.09
N GLY A 444 -28.12 0.09 0.89
CA GLY A 444 -26.67 0.26 0.73
C GLY A 444 -26.29 0.87 -0.61
N TRP A 445 -25.00 1.19 -0.74
CA TRP A 445 -24.41 1.68 -1.98
C TRP A 445 -23.69 0.56 -2.74
N TYR A 446 -23.86 0.52 -4.06
CA TYR A 446 -23.41 -0.59 -4.90
C TYR A 446 -22.87 -0.09 -6.24
N ASP A 447 -21.89 -0.80 -6.81
CA ASP A 447 -21.36 -0.50 -8.15
C ASP A 447 -22.46 -0.56 -9.21
N TYR A 448 -22.42 0.35 -10.19
CA TYR A 448 -23.41 0.44 -11.27
C TYR A 448 -22.79 0.05 -12.62
N ASN A 449 -23.38 -0.93 -13.31
CA ASN A 449 -22.88 -1.43 -14.58
C ASN A 449 -23.57 -0.70 -15.75
N LEU A 450 -22.77 0.00 -16.57
CA LEU A 450 -23.21 0.84 -17.69
C LEU A 450 -23.89 0.04 -18.80
N ARG A 451 -23.42 -1.19 -19.06
CA ARG A 451 -23.91 -2.06 -20.13
C ARG A 451 -25.27 -2.69 -19.82
N THR A 452 -25.50 -3.03 -18.55
CA THR A 452 -26.74 -3.69 -18.09
C THR A 452 -27.71 -2.76 -17.37
N GLN A 453 -27.29 -1.52 -17.09
CA GLN A 453 -28.00 -0.49 -16.33
C GLN A 453 -28.49 -0.99 -14.95
N LYS A 454 -27.67 -1.83 -14.30
CA LYS A 454 -27.99 -2.52 -13.03
C LYS A 454 -26.87 -2.43 -12.02
N HIS A 455 -27.25 -2.48 -10.75
CA HIS A 455 -26.33 -2.54 -9.61
C HIS A 455 -25.85 -3.97 -9.34
N ASN A 456 -24.56 -4.13 -9.04
CA ASN A 456 -24.06 -5.35 -8.42
C ASN A 456 -24.38 -5.33 -6.92
N THR A 457 -25.49 -5.97 -6.52
CA THR A 457 -26.00 -5.94 -5.13
C THR A 457 -25.42 -7.02 -4.21
N GLU A 458 -24.28 -7.60 -4.59
CA GLU A 458 -23.52 -8.54 -3.76
C GLU A 458 -22.74 -7.82 -2.65
N PHE A 459 -22.21 -8.59 -1.71
CA PHE A 459 -21.35 -8.04 -0.66
C PHE A 459 -19.92 -7.84 -1.15
N TYR A 460 -19.48 -6.58 -1.12
CA TYR A 460 -18.09 -6.14 -1.11
C TYR A 460 -17.95 -5.05 -0.04
N PRO A 461 -16.84 -4.97 0.73
CA PRO A 461 -16.61 -3.95 1.76
C PRO A 461 -16.76 -2.48 1.29
N THR A 462 -16.69 -2.24 -0.02
CA THR A 462 -16.90 -0.92 -0.63
C THR A 462 -18.30 -0.34 -0.42
N ILE A 463 -19.28 -1.16 -0.01
CA ILE A 463 -20.57 -0.69 0.54
C ILE A 463 -20.40 0.31 1.70
N ALA A 464 -19.28 0.27 2.43
CA ALA A 464 -18.95 1.22 3.50
C ALA A 464 -18.03 2.37 3.06
N ALA A 465 -17.50 2.37 1.83
CA ALA A 465 -16.62 3.44 1.34
C ALA A 465 -17.27 4.84 1.41
N PRO A 466 -18.59 5.02 1.14
CA PRO A 466 -19.24 6.33 1.30
C PRO A 466 -19.27 6.81 2.75
N LEU A 467 -19.35 5.90 3.73
CA LEU A 467 -19.26 6.26 5.15
C LEU A 467 -17.84 6.70 5.53
N PHE A 468 -16.83 5.96 5.07
CA PHE A 468 -15.41 6.29 5.28
C PHE A 468 -15.04 7.67 4.71
N ALA A 469 -15.50 7.94 3.48
CA ALA A 469 -15.32 9.17 2.71
C ALA A 469 -16.23 10.33 3.16
N GLN A 470 -17.26 10.05 3.95
CA GLN A 470 -18.36 10.97 4.27
C GLN A 470 -19.09 11.53 3.03
N CYS A 471 -19.20 10.72 1.95
CA CYS A 471 -19.97 11.07 0.75
C CYS A 471 -21.45 10.67 0.88
N TYR A 472 -22.12 11.24 1.88
CA TYR A 472 -23.55 11.06 2.14
C TYR A 472 -24.08 12.26 2.93
N ASP A 473 -25.40 12.43 3.04
CA ASP A 473 -25.98 13.46 3.92
C ASP A 473 -25.73 13.09 5.40
N PRO A 474 -24.89 13.83 6.14
CA PRO A 474 -24.57 13.50 7.53
C PRO A 474 -25.77 13.64 8.48
N LEU A 475 -26.83 14.36 8.09
CA LEU A 475 -28.07 14.43 8.88
C LEU A 475 -28.89 13.14 8.76
N ASN A 476 -28.68 12.36 7.70
CA ASN A 476 -29.34 11.06 7.51
C ASN A 476 -28.61 9.95 8.28
N THR A 477 -28.73 10.01 9.60
CA THR A 477 -28.16 9.05 10.57
C THR A 477 -28.63 7.60 10.37
N LYS A 478 -29.70 7.37 9.59
CA LYS A 478 -30.20 6.03 9.25
C LYS A 478 -29.27 5.29 8.30
N LEU A 479 -28.60 5.96 7.37
CA LEU A 479 -27.81 5.30 6.30
C LEU A 479 -26.71 4.39 6.84
N ALA A 480 -25.97 4.85 7.86
CA ALA A 480 -24.93 4.04 8.49
C ALA A 480 -25.48 2.80 9.22
N VAL A 481 -26.70 2.88 9.76
CA VAL A 481 -27.39 1.76 10.43
C VAL A 481 -27.93 0.77 9.40
N ASP A 482 -28.57 1.29 8.35
CA ASP A 482 -29.07 0.53 7.21
C ASP A 482 -27.92 -0.29 6.58
N VAL A 483 -26.75 0.32 6.36
CA VAL A 483 -25.55 -0.37 5.84
C VAL A 483 -25.01 -1.39 6.84
N TYR A 484 -24.85 -1.08 8.13
CA TYR A 484 -24.39 -2.07 9.11
C TYR A 484 -25.30 -3.31 9.11
N ASN A 485 -26.62 -3.11 9.19
CA ASN A 485 -27.59 -4.19 9.17
C ASN A 485 -27.50 -4.99 7.86
N GLN A 486 -27.30 -4.32 6.71
CA GLN A 486 -27.17 -5.00 5.43
C GLN A 486 -25.89 -5.87 5.34
N ILE A 487 -24.76 -5.42 5.89
CA ILE A 487 -23.51 -6.20 5.98
C ILE A 487 -23.69 -7.40 6.93
N GLU A 488 -24.39 -7.21 8.05
CA GLU A 488 -24.70 -8.27 9.02
C GLU A 488 -25.65 -9.32 8.42
N GLU A 489 -26.74 -8.91 7.78
CA GLU A 489 -27.73 -9.78 7.12
C GLU A 489 -27.15 -10.55 5.92
N MET A 490 -26.23 -9.94 5.16
CA MET A 490 -25.45 -10.66 4.13
C MET A 490 -24.51 -11.72 4.75
N GLY A 491 -24.24 -11.63 6.06
CA GLY A 491 -23.40 -12.59 6.78
C GLY A 491 -21.90 -12.32 6.63
N ALA A 492 -21.49 -11.07 6.36
CA ALA A 492 -20.08 -10.70 6.22
C ALA A 492 -19.37 -10.49 7.58
N LEU A 493 -20.10 -10.25 8.67
CA LEU A 493 -19.53 -10.06 10.01
C LEU A 493 -19.27 -11.37 10.79
N LYS A 494 -19.78 -12.50 10.29
CA LYS A 494 -19.80 -13.79 11.02
C LYS A 494 -18.44 -14.52 11.08
N TRP A 495 -17.48 -14.11 10.26
CA TRP A 495 -16.21 -14.82 10.11
C TRP A 495 -15.27 -14.55 11.29
N PRO A 496 -14.45 -15.53 11.72
CA PRO A 496 -13.59 -15.38 12.90
C PRO A 496 -12.49 -14.34 12.69
N GLY A 497 -11.87 -14.29 11.51
CA GLY A 497 -10.71 -13.45 11.24
C GLY A 497 -11.00 -12.02 10.73
N GLY A 498 -12.28 -11.61 10.68
CA GLY A 498 -12.65 -10.26 10.23
C GLY A 498 -13.73 -10.24 9.16
N ILE A 499 -13.60 -9.31 8.21
CA ILE A 499 -14.53 -9.13 7.09
C ILE A 499 -13.80 -9.56 5.81
N PRO A 500 -14.36 -10.51 5.01
CA PRO A 500 -13.76 -10.91 3.75
C PRO A 500 -13.97 -9.85 2.67
N THR A 501 -13.19 -9.91 1.60
CA THR A 501 -13.33 -9.00 0.46
C THR A 501 -14.61 -9.25 -0.35
N SER A 502 -15.13 -10.48 -0.35
CA SER A 502 -16.43 -10.82 -0.90
C SER A 502 -17.06 -12.00 -0.15
N LEU A 503 -18.24 -12.44 -0.57
CA LEU A 503 -18.83 -13.72 -0.13
C LEU A 503 -18.82 -14.79 -1.24
N ARG A 504 -18.18 -14.49 -2.38
CA ARG A 504 -18.12 -15.38 -3.55
C ARG A 504 -17.06 -16.45 -3.34
N GLN A 505 -17.48 -17.72 -3.40
CA GLN A 505 -16.61 -18.88 -3.21
C GLN A 505 -16.16 -19.46 -4.55
N ASN A 506 -14.96 -20.05 -4.55
CA ASN A 506 -14.36 -20.75 -5.70
C ASN A 506 -13.97 -19.86 -6.90
N THR A 507 -13.79 -18.54 -6.70
CA THR A 507 -13.29 -17.63 -7.76
C THR A 507 -11.79 -17.78 -8.02
N SER A 508 -11.05 -18.33 -7.04
CA SER A 508 -9.57 -18.40 -6.93
C SER A 508 -8.83 -17.05 -6.90
N GLN A 509 -9.58 -15.94 -6.95
CA GLN A 509 -9.01 -14.59 -6.99
C GLN A 509 -8.60 -14.12 -5.59
N GLN A 510 -7.67 -13.16 -5.55
CA GLN A 510 -7.14 -12.69 -4.27
C GLN A 510 -8.02 -11.66 -3.57
N TRP A 511 -8.75 -10.84 -4.31
CA TRP A 511 -9.73 -9.89 -3.76
C TRP A 511 -11.12 -10.55 -3.68
N ASP A 512 -11.18 -11.73 -3.05
CA ASP A 512 -12.40 -12.51 -2.82
C ASP A 512 -12.29 -13.37 -1.56
N PHE A 513 -13.38 -14.03 -1.16
CA PHE A 513 -13.40 -15.00 -0.07
C PHE A 513 -12.39 -16.14 -0.28
N PRO A 514 -11.58 -16.54 0.72
CA PRO A 514 -11.66 -16.20 2.14
C PRO A 514 -10.78 -15.02 2.57
N ASN A 515 -10.19 -14.27 1.65
CA ASN A 515 -9.22 -13.23 2.00
C ASN A 515 -9.92 -11.98 2.55
N GLY A 516 -9.36 -11.39 3.60
CA GLY A 516 -9.62 -10.05 4.08
C GLY A 516 -8.36 -9.19 3.96
N TRP A 517 -8.54 -7.92 3.62
CA TRP A 517 -7.45 -7.00 3.31
C TRP A 517 -7.52 -5.76 4.21
N SER A 518 -6.39 -5.37 4.79
CA SER A 518 -6.33 -4.27 5.78
C SER A 518 -6.97 -2.96 5.31
N PRO A 519 -6.77 -2.48 4.06
CA PRO A 519 -7.47 -1.30 3.52
C PRO A 519 -8.99 -1.37 3.67
N LEU A 520 -9.57 -2.52 3.33
CA LEU A 520 -11.03 -2.70 3.26
C LEU A 520 -11.65 -2.81 4.65
N VAL A 521 -11.02 -3.60 5.52
CA VAL A 521 -11.48 -3.76 6.91
C VAL A 521 -11.34 -2.43 7.65
N HIS A 522 -10.25 -1.70 7.44
CA HIS A 522 -10.03 -0.36 7.98
C HIS A 522 -11.10 0.64 7.51
N MET A 523 -11.42 0.70 6.21
CA MET A 523 -12.50 1.56 5.70
C MET A 523 -13.86 1.25 6.32
N VAL A 524 -14.22 -0.03 6.51
CA VAL A 524 -15.48 -0.42 7.16
C VAL A 524 -15.50 0.03 8.62
N ILE A 525 -14.42 -0.20 9.38
CA ILE A 525 -14.29 0.26 10.76
C ILE A 525 -14.42 1.78 10.84
N GLU A 526 -13.65 2.51 10.04
CA GLU A 526 -13.63 3.97 10.03
C GLU A 526 -14.98 4.56 9.62
N GLY A 527 -15.66 3.98 8.64
CA GLY A 527 -17.00 4.41 8.23
C GLY A 527 -18.02 4.32 9.38
N PHE A 528 -17.99 3.24 10.17
CA PHE A 528 -18.86 3.11 11.34
C PHE A 528 -18.38 3.96 12.53
N ARG A 529 -17.07 4.11 12.75
CA ARG A 529 -16.49 4.95 13.82
C ARG A 529 -16.77 6.44 13.61
N LYS A 530 -16.69 6.93 12.37
CA LYS A 530 -16.99 8.33 12.00
C LYS A 530 -18.50 8.64 12.04
N SER A 531 -19.38 7.65 12.15
CA SER A 531 -20.82 7.87 12.27
C SER A 531 -21.18 8.54 13.60
N LEU A 532 -22.29 9.28 13.63
CA LEU A 532 -22.83 9.93 14.83
C LEU A 532 -23.59 8.95 15.76
N ASN A 533 -23.54 7.63 15.51
CA ASN A 533 -24.31 6.63 16.24
C ASN A 533 -23.41 5.85 17.21
N PRO A 534 -23.57 5.99 18.55
CA PRO A 534 -22.75 5.29 19.54
C PRO A 534 -22.79 3.76 19.44
N VAL A 535 -23.90 3.18 18.97
CA VAL A 535 -24.00 1.73 18.74
C VAL A 535 -23.09 1.30 17.58
N LEU A 536 -23.04 2.07 16.50
CA LEU A 536 -22.14 1.79 15.37
C LEU A 536 -20.68 2.05 15.73
N GLN A 537 -20.38 3.05 16.56
CA GLN A 537 -19.04 3.26 17.11
C GLN A 537 -18.58 2.08 17.99
N GLN A 538 -19.50 1.48 18.76
CA GLN A 538 -19.26 0.25 19.50
C GLN A 538 -19.03 -0.94 18.55
N LYS A 539 -19.80 -1.07 17.47
CA LYS A 539 -19.59 -2.10 16.44
C LYS A 539 -18.28 -1.94 15.68
N ALA A 540 -17.85 -0.71 15.40
CA ALA A 540 -16.55 -0.42 14.82
C ALA A 540 -15.41 -0.94 15.72
N TYR A 541 -15.50 -0.73 17.04
CA TYR A 541 -14.55 -1.28 18.01
C TYR A 541 -14.56 -2.83 18.02
N GLU A 542 -15.72 -3.47 17.96
CA GLU A 542 -15.82 -4.95 17.92
C GLU A 542 -15.16 -5.54 16.67
N ILE A 543 -15.34 -4.90 15.51
CA ILE A 543 -14.69 -5.29 14.25
C ILE A 543 -13.18 -5.02 14.31
N ALA A 544 -12.76 -3.86 14.83
CA ALA A 544 -11.36 -3.49 14.97
C ALA A 544 -10.58 -4.43 15.90
N LYS A 545 -11.16 -4.77 17.06
CA LYS A 545 -10.57 -5.74 17.99
C LYS A 545 -10.37 -7.10 17.30
N LYS A 546 -11.40 -7.64 16.65
CA LYS A 546 -11.32 -8.90 15.90
C LYS A 546 -10.20 -8.88 14.83
N TRP A 547 -10.10 -7.79 14.06
CA TRP A 547 -9.06 -7.65 13.03
C TRP A 547 -7.65 -7.59 13.61
N LEU A 548 -7.44 -6.81 14.67
CA LEU A 548 -6.15 -6.73 15.35
C LEU A 548 -5.76 -8.05 16.02
N GLU A 549 -6.72 -8.77 16.60
CA GLU A 549 -6.50 -10.12 17.15
C GLU A 549 -6.07 -11.10 16.05
N THR A 550 -6.66 -11.01 14.86
CA THR A 550 -6.24 -11.77 13.67
C THR A 550 -4.80 -11.45 13.29
N ASN A 551 -4.43 -10.17 13.20
CA ASN A 551 -3.06 -9.78 12.86
C ASN A 551 -2.05 -10.30 13.90
N ILE A 552 -2.37 -10.25 15.20
CA ILE A 552 -1.51 -10.80 16.27
C ILE A 552 -1.39 -12.33 16.17
N LEU A 553 -2.49 -13.05 15.95
CA LEU A 553 -2.48 -14.51 15.85
C LEU A 553 -1.61 -14.98 14.68
N THR A 554 -1.81 -14.42 13.49
CA THR A 554 -1.00 -14.75 12.32
C THR A 554 0.46 -14.33 12.52
N PHE A 555 0.73 -13.15 13.09
CA PHE A 555 2.09 -12.70 13.40
C PHE A 555 2.81 -13.66 14.37
N ASN A 556 2.13 -14.19 15.38
CA ASN A 556 2.71 -15.14 16.33
C ASN A 556 3.12 -16.48 15.69
N ILE A 557 2.47 -16.87 14.59
CA ILE A 557 2.75 -18.10 13.85
C ILE A 557 3.86 -17.88 12.81
N SER A 558 3.87 -16.73 12.13
CA SER A 558 4.74 -16.48 10.98
C SER A 558 5.89 -15.48 11.21
N ASN A 559 5.89 -14.79 12.35
CA ASN A 559 6.80 -13.68 12.68
C ASN A 559 6.83 -12.55 11.61
N ALA A 560 5.70 -12.32 10.94
CA ALA A 560 5.57 -11.38 9.83
C ALA A 560 4.18 -10.74 9.79
N MET A 561 4.10 -9.51 9.27
CA MET A 561 2.85 -8.85 8.92
C MET A 561 2.60 -9.08 7.43
N TRP A 562 1.39 -9.52 7.06
CA TRP A 562 1.05 -9.91 5.70
C TRP A 562 0.21 -8.87 4.96
N GLU A 563 0.28 -8.95 3.63
CA GLU A 563 -0.55 -8.25 2.65
C GLU A 563 -2.05 -8.46 2.90
N LYS A 564 -2.46 -9.72 3.10
CA LYS A 564 -3.85 -10.21 3.17
C LYS A 564 -3.95 -11.39 4.16
N TYR A 565 -5.14 -11.63 4.72
CA TYR A 565 -5.38 -12.62 5.79
C TYR A 565 -6.56 -13.54 5.45
N ASP A 566 -6.48 -14.84 5.77
CA ASP A 566 -7.62 -15.75 5.65
C ASP A 566 -8.58 -15.46 6.83
N VAL A 567 -9.76 -14.90 6.54
CA VAL A 567 -10.72 -14.55 7.62
C VAL A 567 -11.56 -15.74 8.09
N LYS A 568 -11.45 -16.89 7.44
CA LYS A 568 -12.19 -18.11 7.76
C LYS A 568 -11.41 -18.99 8.76
N GLU A 569 -10.10 -19.10 8.59
CA GLU A 569 -9.19 -19.96 9.38
C GLU A 569 -7.89 -19.20 9.78
N PRO A 570 -7.99 -18.02 10.45
CA PRO A 570 -6.88 -17.07 10.65
C PRO A 570 -5.73 -17.56 11.55
N ASP A 571 -6.00 -18.57 12.37
CA ASP A 571 -5.09 -19.22 13.31
C ASP A 571 -4.44 -20.49 12.73
N ALA A 572 -4.83 -20.90 11.52
CA ALA A 572 -4.38 -22.13 10.88
C ALA A 572 -3.83 -21.94 9.46
N LYS A 573 -4.19 -20.85 8.76
CA LYS A 573 -3.84 -20.64 7.34
C LYS A 573 -3.38 -19.21 7.05
N LEU A 574 -2.37 -19.10 6.20
CA LEU A 574 -2.08 -17.86 5.47
C LEU A 574 -3.06 -17.73 4.29
N ALA A 575 -3.37 -16.49 3.92
CA ALA A 575 -4.16 -16.19 2.72
C ALA A 575 -3.43 -16.60 1.43
N THR A 576 -4.20 -16.98 0.42
CA THR A 576 -3.70 -17.48 -0.87
C THR A 576 -4.52 -16.93 -2.05
N GLY A 577 -4.20 -17.34 -3.28
CA GLY A 577 -4.92 -16.94 -4.49
C GLY A 577 -4.41 -15.62 -5.09
N GLY A 578 -4.84 -15.33 -6.32
CA GLY A 578 -4.23 -14.31 -7.18
C GLY A 578 -3.10 -14.87 -8.06
N GLU A 579 -2.36 -13.97 -8.72
CA GLU A 579 -1.32 -14.33 -9.71
C GLU A 579 0.11 -14.43 -9.14
N TYR A 580 0.29 -14.16 -7.84
CA TYR A 580 1.57 -14.24 -7.13
C TYR A 580 1.39 -14.74 -5.68
N GLU A 581 2.49 -15.19 -5.07
CA GLU A 581 2.53 -15.63 -3.66
C GLU A 581 2.28 -14.47 -2.70
N VAL A 582 1.67 -14.74 -1.53
CA VAL A 582 1.33 -13.69 -0.55
C VAL A 582 2.58 -12.98 -0.01
N GLN A 583 2.54 -11.64 0.05
CA GLN A 583 3.73 -10.85 0.39
C GLN A 583 3.81 -10.48 1.89
N ALA A 584 5.04 -10.53 2.42
CA ALA A 584 5.38 -10.10 3.78
C ALA A 584 5.89 -8.64 3.82
N GLY A 585 5.53 -7.92 4.87
CA GLY A 585 5.91 -6.53 5.11
C GLY A 585 5.00 -5.92 6.18
N PHE A 586 3.72 -5.63 5.95
CA PHE A 586 3.21 -5.11 4.68
C PHE A 586 2.65 -3.71 4.96
N GLY A 587 3.04 -2.72 4.16
CA GLY A 587 2.90 -1.29 4.46
C GLY A 587 1.50 -0.87 4.94
N TRP A 588 0.43 -1.23 4.21
CA TRP A 588 -0.93 -0.87 4.65
C TRP A 588 -1.39 -1.58 5.91
N THR A 589 -0.87 -2.78 6.21
CA THR A 589 -1.33 -3.60 7.34
C THR A 589 -0.69 -3.06 8.59
N ASN A 590 0.60 -2.75 8.52
CA ASN A 590 1.37 -2.06 9.54
C ASN A 590 0.68 -0.73 9.90
N GLY A 591 0.31 0.04 8.87
CA GLY A 591 -0.33 1.34 9.02
C GLY A 591 -1.74 1.28 9.63
N ALA A 592 -2.62 0.46 9.07
CA ALA A 592 -3.97 0.27 9.59
C ALA A 592 -3.97 -0.29 11.01
N ALA A 593 -3.09 -1.25 11.33
CA ALA A 593 -3.00 -1.83 12.66
C ALA A 593 -2.54 -0.79 13.71
N LEU A 594 -1.53 0.03 13.41
CA LEU A 594 -1.09 1.11 14.31
C LEU A 594 -2.18 2.17 14.54
N ASP A 595 -2.87 2.59 13.47
CA ASP A 595 -3.96 3.56 13.54
C ASP A 595 -5.13 3.06 14.41
N LEU A 596 -5.55 1.79 14.22
CA LEU A 596 -6.60 1.15 15.02
C LEU A 596 -6.17 0.96 16.49
N MET A 597 -4.91 0.54 16.72
CA MET A 597 -4.38 0.38 18.07
C MET A 597 -4.30 1.69 18.86
N LEU A 598 -3.95 2.81 18.20
CA LEU A 598 -4.02 4.13 18.83
C LEU A 598 -5.47 4.59 19.04
N THR A 599 -6.33 4.41 18.04
CA THR A 599 -7.74 4.81 18.08
C THR A 599 -8.53 4.16 19.21
N TYR A 600 -8.24 2.90 19.54
CA TYR A 600 -8.90 2.15 20.62
C TYR A 600 -7.96 1.84 21.80
N SER A 601 -6.85 2.59 21.92
CA SER A 601 -5.74 2.37 22.85
C SER A 601 -6.12 2.26 24.33
N ASP A 602 -7.22 2.91 24.72
CA ASP A 602 -7.73 2.97 26.08
C ASP A 602 -8.71 1.82 26.42
N ARG A 603 -9.13 1.05 25.41
CA ARG A 603 -10.20 0.03 25.46
C ARG A 603 -9.75 -1.37 25.03
N LEU A 604 -8.70 -1.48 24.22
CA LEU A 604 -8.15 -2.77 23.79
C LEU A 604 -7.67 -3.59 25.01
N ASN A 605 -7.94 -4.89 24.97
CA ASN A 605 -7.59 -5.86 26.02
C ASN A 605 -7.39 -7.22 25.37
N TRP A 606 -6.18 -7.77 25.48
CA TRP A 606 -5.79 -9.05 24.91
C TRP A 606 -5.95 -10.18 25.92
N THR A 607 -6.45 -11.34 25.46
CA THR A 607 -6.75 -12.49 26.34
C THR A 607 -5.98 -13.77 25.98
N GLY A 608 -5.13 -13.72 24.94
CA GLY A 608 -4.28 -14.84 24.53
C GLY A 608 -2.88 -14.81 25.17
N PRO A 609 -1.90 -15.56 24.61
CA PRO A 609 -0.52 -15.53 25.05
C PRO A 609 0.08 -14.12 24.96
N ARG A 610 0.77 -13.66 26.01
CA ARG A 610 1.36 -12.32 26.05
C ARG A 610 2.53 -12.17 25.06
N LEU A 611 2.66 -10.99 24.47
CA LEU A 611 3.89 -10.57 23.78
C LEU A 611 4.73 -9.69 24.72
N GLU A 612 6.02 -10.01 24.82
CA GLU A 612 6.97 -9.19 25.60
C GLU A 612 7.32 -7.90 24.85
N ASN A 613 7.36 -6.77 25.56
CA ASN A 613 7.77 -5.48 24.98
C ASN A 613 9.21 -5.55 24.48
N LEU A 614 9.49 -4.92 23.33
CA LEU A 614 10.85 -4.77 22.80
C LEU A 614 11.64 -3.66 23.53
N VAL A 615 10.92 -2.72 24.15
CA VAL A 615 11.46 -1.65 24.98
C VAL A 615 10.88 -1.78 26.38
N GLY A 616 11.73 -1.92 27.40
CA GLY A 616 11.29 -1.97 28.79
C GLY A 616 10.76 -0.62 29.28
N PRO A 617 9.92 -0.59 30.33
CA PRO A 617 9.56 0.67 30.98
C PRO A 617 10.82 1.40 31.44
N LYS A 618 10.89 2.72 31.22
CA LYS A 618 12.01 3.55 31.70
C LYS A 618 12.10 3.41 33.22
N THR A 619 13.04 2.61 33.70
CA THR A 619 13.40 2.53 35.11
C THR A 619 13.91 3.90 35.55
N THR A 620 13.03 4.65 36.20
CA THR A 620 13.42 5.85 36.92
C THR A 620 14.20 5.37 38.13
N THR A 621 15.52 5.24 37.98
CA THR A 621 16.42 4.89 39.08
C THR A 621 16.50 6.07 40.03
N THR A 622 15.50 6.19 40.91
CA THR A 622 15.55 7.08 42.05
C THR A 622 16.66 6.59 42.96
N ILE A 623 17.84 7.18 42.85
CA ILE A 623 18.94 6.96 43.79
C ILE A 623 18.48 7.54 45.14
N GLN A 624 17.91 6.69 45.99
CA GLN A 624 17.74 7.01 47.39
C GLN A 624 19.12 7.02 48.04
N THR A 625 19.65 8.21 48.31
CA THR A 625 20.85 8.38 49.15
C THR A 625 20.48 8.08 50.60
N THR A 626 20.62 6.83 51.01
CA THR A 626 20.58 6.43 52.41
C THR A 626 21.82 6.97 53.13
N HIS A 627 21.63 8.02 53.92
CA HIS A 627 22.65 8.53 54.84
C HIS A 627 22.83 7.58 56.03
N ASP A 628 23.73 6.60 55.91
CA ASP A 628 24.23 5.89 57.09
C ASP A 628 25.41 6.63 57.71
N THR A 629 25.26 6.91 59.00
CA THR A 629 26.23 7.66 59.81
C THR A 629 27.19 6.67 60.46
N ILE A 630 28.45 6.65 60.03
CA ILE A 630 29.50 5.84 60.68
C ILE A 630 30.60 6.74 61.25
N THR A 631 30.92 6.48 62.52
CA THR A 631 31.73 7.30 63.40
C THR A 631 33.22 7.27 63.05
N THR A 632 33.89 8.40 63.29
CA THR A 632 35.33 8.56 63.13
C THR A 632 36.14 7.72 64.12
N THR A 633 37.15 7.00 63.63
CA THR A 633 38.40 6.75 64.36
C THR A 633 39.58 6.88 63.40
N SER A 634 40.68 7.42 63.91
CA SER A 634 41.86 7.80 63.14
C SER A 634 43.03 6.83 63.38
N SER A 635 43.80 6.57 62.34
CA SER A 635 45.25 6.34 62.48
C SER A 635 45.97 6.55 61.14
N SER A 636 47.17 7.09 61.24
CA SER A 636 48.00 7.58 60.13
C SER A 636 48.99 6.54 59.60
N SER A 637 49.28 6.58 58.30
CA SER A 637 50.65 6.33 57.81
C SER A 637 50.91 7.00 56.45
N SER A 638 52.10 7.60 56.33
CA SER A 638 52.59 8.43 55.23
C SER A 638 53.25 7.64 54.08
N SER A 639 53.18 8.17 52.84
CA SER A 639 54.37 8.34 51.97
C SER A 639 54.07 9.05 50.63
N SER A 640 54.71 10.21 50.41
CA SER A 640 55.48 10.64 49.20
C SER A 640 55.27 9.88 47.86
N THR A 641 55.25 10.51 46.67
CA THR A 641 55.76 11.84 46.21
C THR A 641 55.16 12.19 44.82
N PRO A 642 55.29 13.44 44.30
CA PRO A 642 54.48 13.96 43.19
C PRO A 642 55.20 14.01 41.82
N VAL A 643 54.44 14.16 40.73
CA VAL A 643 54.88 14.86 39.51
C VAL A 643 53.76 15.76 38.99
N SER A 644 54.14 16.94 38.50
CA SER A 644 53.28 18.08 38.13
C SER A 644 53.28 18.39 36.63
N SER A 645 52.16 18.91 36.11
CA SER A 645 52.09 20.04 35.15
C SER A 645 50.61 20.38 34.88
N SER A 646 50.03 21.55 35.21
CA SER A 646 50.27 22.92 34.65
C SER A 646 50.07 22.98 33.12
N ASN A 647 49.37 23.91 32.44
CA ASN A 647 48.71 25.19 32.72
C ASN A 647 47.81 25.55 31.48
N THR A 648 46.80 26.45 31.46
CA THR A 648 46.16 27.32 32.47
C THR A 648 44.75 27.77 32.04
N SER A 649 43.87 27.94 33.04
CA SER A 649 42.76 28.90 33.16
C SER A 649 42.77 30.20 32.31
N LYS A 650 41.57 30.60 31.86
CA LYS A 650 40.90 31.94 31.97
C LYS A 650 39.45 31.74 31.49
N SER A 651 38.35 31.81 32.26
CA SER A 651 37.89 32.81 33.26
C SER A 651 37.76 34.22 32.67
N TYR A 652 36.69 35.01 32.83
CA TYR A 652 35.30 34.90 33.34
C TYR A 652 34.81 36.36 33.41
N LEU A 653 33.59 36.70 32.93
CA LEU A 653 32.71 37.84 33.32
C LEU A 653 31.57 37.86 32.27
N ILE A 654 30.26 37.74 32.56
CA ILE A 654 29.38 38.29 33.61
C ILE A 654 29.29 39.81 33.60
N ILE A 655 28.25 40.34 32.95
CA ILE A 655 27.44 41.46 33.46
C ILE A 655 25.96 41.14 33.19
N THR A 656 25.15 41.22 34.24
CA THR A 656 23.66 41.18 34.24
C THR A 656 23.09 42.59 34.39
N ILE A 657 21.85 42.83 33.91
CA ILE A 657 20.76 43.67 34.49
C ILE A 657 19.68 43.91 33.39
N THR A 658 18.45 43.37 33.49
CA THR A 658 17.16 44.00 33.96
C THR A 658 16.70 45.23 33.13
N MET A 659 15.42 45.53 32.82
CA MET A 659 14.09 45.03 33.27
C MET A 659 12.94 45.52 32.33
N PHE A 660 11.79 44.82 32.30
CA PHE A 660 10.39 45.29 32.03
C PHE A 660 9.99 46.14 30.78
N ILE A 661 8.87 45.77 30.14
CA ILE A 661 7.58 46.52 30.14
C ILE A 661 6.46 45.71 29.42
N MET A 662 5.22 45.82 29.92
CA MET A 662 3.99 45.26 29.35
C MET A 662 3.41 46.12 28.22
N TYR A 663 2.62 45.55 27.32
CA TYR A 663 1.40 46.22 26.84
C TYR A 663 0.29 45.23 26.45
N ILE A 664 -0.96 45.60 26.73
CA ILE A 664 -2.20 44.88 26.37
C ILE A 664 -2.98 45.79 25.40
N GLY A 665 -3.65 45.22 24.39
CA GLY A 665 -4.59 45.98 23.57
C GLY A 665 -5.37 45.09 22.60
N LEU A 666 -6.70 45.09 22.71
CA LEU A 666 -7.60 44.44 21.76
C LEU A 666 -7.68 45.24 20.45
N LEU A 667 -7.78 44.54 19.33
CA LEU A 667 -8.84 44.73 18.33
C LEU A 667 -8.99 43.46 17.47
#